data_AF-A0A9P1BH62-F1
#
_entry.id   AF-A0A9P1BH62-F1
#
_cell.length_a   1.000
_cell.length_b   1.000
_cell.length_c   1.000
_cell.angle_alpha   90.00
_cell.angle_beta   90.00
_cell.angle_gamma   90.00
#
_symmetry.space_group_name_H-M   'P 1'
#
loop_
_entity.id
_entity.type
_entity.pdbx_description
1 polymer ?
#
loop_
_entity_poly.entity_id
_entity_poly.type
_entity_poly.pdbx_seq_one_letter_code
_entity_poly.pdbx_strand_id
1 'polypeptide(L)'
;MKVLRRLVQPRMDGTYLVPNEIVEKFKDIAGGGRAEVLQLFRKHNGDKDAFIKSCRRKVERISEDDLYTEGEFMSEQDMIDDNYKETRIAAIKALCDQQKGWVRRDKYEKQVKLYWVELKIGGRKLKRKREVLEDDEDLSEDEMNKAKSAFDGDLLPSDWQLPEDTTDPTIVIEADGGVDTKKALKSLSFPLMDDDGLPSSYIQRILGAIAKWRVKMHNIISCLEVLEEAPETVEAHQDELGNHFKEARKERLVRLRVGQGGCAEALLLQYHWLNTRMPCGKRRLMQQSLLQSILEAMSKDLRIACCDGIAVGNTRYHVAVLGMAGDMEYHAKTGVLNRSYQNVGHRNFIPCCHECMAGSITYPFEDVSSDPGWKNSLYQTVPWVQPPPFKHIPFDDWNAGDSARFFKRDPFHIFRLGIARNFIGSVIVLFCLEGVFDLDGAGKSIDLRLSRAWSSFSLWCDKHNVSPAGLRSFSKEKLHMPKMGTFPWCGGKGSDSILLLKWLKFLSGLHGPANPSSPLFPLVLRACCNGLSFQAIHRHGIWLKSSCRDRIMRCGKGFVQDYARLAKWAYDNRLQLFAMVPKIHAMDHFAVHLALLCFEEYACNPAMFDCSMSEDFIGHLSRQSRRISHTNVVENTILAYKVKARFVLKRFKKRKNK
;
A
#
# COMPACT_ATOMS: atom_id res chain seq x y z
N MET A 1 0.47 -38.38 14.32
CA MET A 1 -0.15 -38.69 15.63
C MET A 1 0.58 -38.08 16.83
N LYS A 2 1.89 -38.32 17.04
CA LYS A 2 2.64 -37.82 18.22
C LYS A 2 2.48 -36.31 18.46
N VAL A 3 2.52 -35.48 17.40
CA VAL A 3 2.35 -34.01 17.47
C VAL A 3 0.98 -33.61 18.06
N LEU A 4 -0.13 -34.15 17.53
CA LEU A 4 -1.47 -33.81 18.02
C LEU A 4 -1.69 -34.23 19.48
N ARG A 5 -1.12 -35.39 19.91
CA ARG A 5 -1.16 -35.78 21.33
C ARG A 5 -0.46 -34.75 22.23
N ARG A 6 0.68 -34.19 21.80
CA ARG A 6 1.39 -33.12 22.54
C ARG A 6 0.63 -31.78 22.58
N LEU A 7 -0.32 -31.55 21.66
CA LEU A 7 -1.13 -30.32 21.63
C LEU A 7 -2.30 -30.33 22.61
N VAL A 8 -2.82 -31.52 22.90
CA VAL A 8 -3.97 -31.77 23.80
C VAL A 8 -3.55 -32.36 25.15
N GLN A 9 -2.25 -32.43 25.41
CA GLN A 9 -1.69 -32.71 26.74
C GLN A 9 -1.58 -31.40 27.52
N PRO A 10 -1.84 -31.41 28.83
CA PRO A 10 -1.64 -30.24 29.68
C PRO A 10 -0.14 -29.91 29.78
N ARG A 11 0.16 -28.63 29.96
CA ARG A 11 1.48 -28.12 30.33
C ARG A 11 1.71 -28.26 31.84
N MET A 12 2.92 -27.93 32.30
CA MET A 12 3.26 -27.96 33.74
C MET A 12 2.44 -26.94 34.58
N ASP A 13 1.91 -25.90 33.94
CA ASP A 13 1.01 -24.91 34.53
C ASP A 13 -0.48 -25.31 34.48
N GLY A 14 -0.80 -26.52 34.01
CA GLY A 14 -2.17 -27.00 33.81
C GLY A 14 -2.87 -26.50 32.55
N THR A 15 -2.29 -25.57 31.80
CA THR A 15 -2.91 -24.98 30.59
C THR A 15 -2.73 -25.85 29.35
N TYR A 16 -3.57 -25.64 28.33
CA TYR A 16 -3.52 -26.34 27.05
C TYR A 16 -3.10 -25.42 25.90
N LEU A 17 -2.46 -25.99 24.86
CA LEU A 17 -2.08 -25.23 23.66
C LEU A 17 -3.25 -24.89 22.73
N VAL A 18 -4.35 -25.62 22.86
CA VAL A 18 -5.61 -25.45 22.13
C VAL A 18 -6.76 -25.29 23.13
N PRO A 19 -7.89 -24.65 22.76
CA PRO A 19 -9.04 -24.50 23.65
C PRO A 19 -9.55 -25.82 24.23
N ASN A 20 -10.09 -25.78 25.44
CA ASN A 20 -10.51 -26.96 26.21
C ASN A 20 -11.55 -27.80 25.45
N GLU A 21 -12.42 -27.20 24.62
CA GLU A 21 -13.39 -27.90 23.80
C GLU A 21 -12.73 -28.84 22.78
N ILE A 22 -11.55 -28.48 22.26
CA ILE A 22 -10.77 -29.33 21.35
C ILE A 22 -10.09 -30.47 22.13
N VAL A 23 -9.72 -30.24 23.39
CA VAL A 23 -9.17 -31.26 24.28
C VAL A 23 -10.25 -32.29 24.64
N GLU A 24 -11.43 -31.85 25.07
CA GLU A 24 -12.56 -32.74 25.38
C GLU A 24 -13.05 -33.48 24.13
N LYS A 25 -13.18 -32.82 22.97
CA LYS A 25 -13.44 -33.52 21.71
C LYS A 25 -12.38 -34.57 21.37
N PHE A 26 -11.11 -34.35 21.69
CA PHE A 26 -10.08 -35.36 21.45
C PHE A 26 -10.10 -36.53 22.45
N LYS A 27 -10.59 -36.30 23.67
CA LYS A 27 -10.86 -37.35 24.69
C LYS A 27 -12.08 -38.19 24.32
N ASP A 28 -13.07 -37.62 23.63
CA ASP A 28 -14.23 -38.36 23.14
C ASP A 28 -13.86 -39.38 22.03
N ILE A 29 -13.64 -40.62 22.46
CA ILE A 29 -13.35 -41.77 21.59
C ILE A 29 -14.66 -42.38 21.06
N ALA A 30 -15.78 -42.27 21.78
CA ALA A 30 -17.01 -43.02 21.50
C ALA A 30 -18.01 -42.24 20.63
N GLY A 31 -18.16 -40.93 20.84
CA GLY A 31 -19.03 -40.03 20.07
C GLY A 31 -18.41 -39.51 18.77
N GLY A 32 -17.20 -39.94 18.43
CA GLY A 32 -16.51 -39.58 17.19
C GLY A 32 -15.78 -38.23 17.23
N GLY A 33 -15.85 -37.46 18.34
CA GLY A 33 -15.14 -36.18 18.48
C GLY A 33 -13.64 -36.30 18.14
N ARG A 34 -12.99 -37.39 18.54
CA ARG A 34 -11.57 -37.62 18.23
C ARG A 34 -11.30 -37.75 16.74
N ALA A 35 -12.23 -38.33 15.97
CA ALA A 35 -12.12 -38.42 14.51
C ALA A 35 -12.25 -37.04 13.85
N GLU A 36 -13.14 -36.17 14.35
CA GLU A 36 -13.25 -34.78 13.89
C GLU A 36 -11.94 -34.00 14.13
N VAL A 37 -11.37 -34.07 15.33
CA VAL A 37 -10.12 -33.36 15.65
C VAL A 37 -8.96 -33.87 14.79
N LEU A 38 -8.92 -35.19 14.51
CA LEU A 38 -7.95 -35.78 13.58
C LEU A 38 -8.14 -35.29 12.14
N GLN A 39 -9.39 -35.19 11.65
CA GLN A 39 -9.69 -34.67 10.33
C GLN A 39 -9.34 -33.18 10.21
N LEU A 40 -9.61 -32.40 11.27
CA LEU A 40 -9.24 -30.98 11.36
C LEU A 40 -7.71 -30.81 11.36
N PHE A 41 -6.97 -31.64 12.08
CA PHE A 41 -5.50 -31.62 12.06
C PHE A 41 -4.92 -32.02 10.68
N ARG A 42 -5.49 -33.04 10.04
CA ARG A 42 -5.14 -33.43 8.65
C ARG A 42 -5.40 -32.31 7.64
N LYS A 43 -6.48 -31.54 7.80
CA LYS A 43 -6.83 -30.40 6.93
C LYS A 43 -5.78 -29.28 6.93
N HIS A 44 -4.95 -29.19 7.97
CA HIS A 44 -3.80 -28.28 8.05
C HIS A 44 -2.47 -28.98 7.73
N ASN A 45 -2.50 -30.10 7.01
CA ASN A 45 -1.33 -30.94 6.68
C ASN A 45 -0.48 -31.38 7.89
N GLY A 46 -1.07 -31.40 9.10
CA GLY A 46 -0.35 -31.66 10.34
C GLY A 46 0.54 -30.52 10.84
N ASP A 47 0.45 -29.33 10.24
CA ASP A 47 1.09 -28.12 10.75
C ASP A 47 0.49 -27.74 12.12
N LYS A 48 1.39 -27.70 13.11
CA LYS A 48 1.07 -27.45 14.51
C LYS A 48 0.47 -26.05 14.72
N ASP A 49 1.09 -25.03 14.14
CA ASP A 49 0.79 -23.64 14.46
C ASP A 49 -0.39 -23.12 13.62
N ALA A 50 -0.54 -23.62 12.39
CA ALA A 50 -1.75 -23.43 11.59
C ALA A 50 -2.98 -24.07 12.25
N PHE A 51 -2.83 -25.26 12.85
CA PHE A 51 -3.90 -25.91 13.61
C PHE A 51 -4.26 -25.13 14.89
N ILE A 52 -3.30 -24.77 15.74
CA ILE A 52 -3.56 -23.94 16.94
C ILE A 52 -4.32 -22.65 16.57
N LYS A 53 -3.84 -21.95 15.54
CA LYS A 53 -4.46 -20.72 15.03
C LYS A 53 -5.85 -20.94 14.42
N SER A 54 -6.15 -22.15 13.95
CA SER A 54 -7.49 -22.52 13.48
C SER A 54 -8.42 -22.85 14.64
N CYS A 55 -7.92 -23.43 15.74
CA CYS A 55 -8.71 -23.77 16.91
C CYS A 55 -9.11 -22.54 17.72
N ARG A 56 -8.22 -21.55 17.86
CA ARG A 56 -8.49 -20.27 18.56
C ARG A 56 -9.34 -19.25 17.76
N ARG A 57 -9.94 -19.62 16.63
CA ARG A 57 -10.77 -18.72 15.79
C ARG A 57 -12.26 -18.95 16.04
N LYS A 58 -12.87 -18.16 16.93
CA LYS A 58 -14.32 -18.01 16.98
C LYS A 58 -14.80 -17.22 15.77
N VAL A 59 -15.78 -17.78 15.07
CA VAL A 59 -16.41 -17.17 13.89
C VAL A 59 -17.82 -16.74 14.26
N GLU A 60 -17.97 -15.47 14.59
CA GLU A 60 -19.28 -14.89 14.89
C GLU A 60 -19.90 -14.29 13.63
N ARG A 61 -21.19 -14.57 13.43
CA ARG A 61 -22.00 -13.96 12.38
C ARG A 61 -22.85 -12.87 13.02
N ILE A 62 -22.37 -11.64 12.93
CA ILE A 62 -23.09 -10.47 13.45
C ILE A 62 -23.92 -9.88 12.30
N SER A 63 -25.20 -9.60 12.57
CA SER A 63 -26.08 -8.86 11.66
C SER A 63 -26.22 -7.45 12.21
N GLU A 64 -25.55 -6.49 11.59
CA GLU A 64 -25.65 -5.07 11.94
C GLU A 64 -26.66 -4.39 11.00
N ASP A 65 -27.62 -3.66 11.56
CA ASP A 65 -28.58 -2.86 10.81
C ASP A 65 -28.01 -1.43 10.66
N ASP A 66 -27.42 -1.15 9.50
CA ASP A 66 -26.79 0.14 9.19
C ASP A 66 -27.84 1.10 8.61
N LEU A 67 -28.31 2.02 9.44
CA LEU A 67 -29.25 3.08 9.09
C LEU A 67 -28.50 4.36 8.74
N TYR A 68 -28.77 4.92 7.56
CA TYR A 68 -28.21 6.18 7.11
C TYR A 68 -29.32 7.11 6.61
N THR A 69 -29.25 8.38 7.00
CA THR A 69 -30.17 9.40 6.51
C THR A 69 -29.51 10.14 5.34
N GLU A 70 -30.10 10.03 4.16
CA GLU A 70 -29.79 10.91 3.03
C GLU A 70 -30.52 12.23 3.23
N GLY A 71 -29.77 13.32 3.17
CA GLY A 71 -30.28 14.68 3.28
C GLY A 71 -29.42 15.65 2.48
N GLU A 72 -29.94 16.85 2.29
CA GLU A 72 -29.23 17.94 1.62
C GLU A 72 -29.50 19.28 2.27
N PHE A 73 -28.82 20.33 1.81
CA PHE A 73 -28.97 21.68 2.34
C PHE A 73 -29.82 22.52 1.39
N MET A 74 -31.08 22.76 1.77
CA MET A 74 -32.07 23.51 0.99
C MET A 74 -32.27 24.91 1.58
N SER A 75 -32.50 25.92 0.75
CA SER A 75 -33.03 27.21 1.21
C SER A 75 -34.53 27.10 1.52
N GLU A 76 -35.08 28.15 2.12
CA GLU A 76 -36.52 28.27 2.32
C GLU A 76 -37.29 28.32 0.99
N GLN A 77 -36.72 28.94 -0.04
CA GLN A 77 -37.31 28.96 -1.38
C GLN A 77 -37.25 27.58 -2.04
N ASP A 78 -36.12 26.87 -1.97
CA ASP A 78 -36.01 25.53 -2.55
C ASP A 78 -37.04 24.56 -1.93
N MET A 79 -37.31 24.67 -0.62
CA MET A 79 -38.35 23.88 0.05
C MET A 79 -39.77 24.27 -0.41
N ILE A 80 -40.04 25.55 -0.69
CA ILE A 80 -41.32 26.01 -1.26
C ILE A 80 -41.50 25.48 -2.69
N ASP A 81 -40.46 25.55 -3.51
CA ASP A 81 -40.46 25.10 -4.90
C ASP A 81 -40.67 23.57 -5.00
N ASP A 82 -40.10 22.79 -4.06
CA ASP A 82 -40.36 21.36 -3.87
C ASP A 82 -41.70 21.04 -3.15
N ASN A 83 -42.58 22.04 -2.99
CA ASN A 83 -43.93 21.93 -2.40
C ASN A 83 -43.96 21.40 -0.95
N TYR A 84 -42.98 21.76 -0.12
CA TYR A 84 -43.04 21.46 1.31
C TYR A 84 -44.11 22.33 1.97
N LYS A 85 -44.96 21.71 2.82
CA LYS A 85 -45.94 22.46 3.63
C LYS A 85 -45.22 23.44 4.55
N GLU A 86 -45.74 24.66 4.67
CA GLU A 86 -45.18 25.74 5.50
C GLU A 86 -44.93 25.30 6.96
N THR A 87 -45.82 24.49 7.53
CA THR A 87 -45.65 23.89 8.86
C THR A 87 -44.45 22.94 8.96
N ARG A 88 -44.10 22.22 7.89
CA ARG A 88 -42.88 21.39 7.81
C ARG A 88 -41.63 22.25 7.68
N ILE A 89 -41.69 23.33 6.89
CA ILE A 89 -40.58 24.29 6.74
C ILE A 89 -40.24 24.93 8.09
N ALA A 90 -41.25 25.40 8.83
CA ALA A 90 -41.08 25.94 10.18
C ALA A 90 -40.43 24.93 11.14
N ALA A 91 -40.88 23.66 11.12
CA ALA A 91 -40.32 22.60 11.95
C ALA A 91 -38.86 22.27 11.60
N ILE A 92 -38.51 22.21 10.30
CA ILE A 92 -37.14 21.98 9.83
C ILE A 92 -36.23 23.12 10.31
N LYS A 93 -36.66 24.37 10.16
CA LYS A 93 -35.89 25.56 10.60
C LYS A 93 -35.62 25.50 12.11
N ALA A 94 -36.66 25.25 12.92
CA ALA A 94 -36.53 25.12 14.37
C ALA A 94 -35.59 23.97 14.81
N LEU A 95 -35.65 22.82 14.14
CA LEU A 95 -34.76 21.68 14.42
C LEU A 95 -33.30 22.00 14.06
N CYS A 96 -33.07 22.61 12.90
CA CYS A 96 -31.73 22.96 12.44
C CYS A 96 -31.09 24.06 13.29
N ASP A 97 -31.85 25.06 13.73
CA ASP A 97 -31.35 26.12 14.62
C ASP A 97 -30.91 25.57 16.00
N GLN A 98 -31.42 24.41 16.43
CA GLN A 98 -30.96 23.70 17.63
C GLN A 98 -29.68 22.86 17.40
N GLN A 99 -29.38 22.43 16.16
CA GLN A 99 -28.25 21.55 15.86
C GLN A 99 -27.07 22.27 15.22
N LYS A 100 -25.93 22.30 15.94
CA LYS A 100 -24.70 22.96 15.48
C LYS A 100 -24.19 22.35 14.17
N GLY A 101 -24.27 23.13 13.08
CA GLY A 101 -23.80 22.75 11.74
C GLY A 101 -24.92 22.36 10.75
N TRP A 102 -26.18 22.31 11.20
CA TRP A 102 -27.34 22.03 10.34
C TRP A 102 -27.90 23.27 9.64
N VAL A 103 -27.44 24.46 10.04
CA VAL A 103 -27.65 25.72 9.31
C VAL A 103 -26.31 26.20 8.76
N ARG A 104 -26.28 26.57 7.48
CA ARG A 104 -25.15 27.26 6.84
C ARG A 104 -25.65 28.41 5.98
N ARG A 105 -24.75 29.28 5.50
CA ARG A 105 -25.06 30.26 4.47
C ARG A 105 -24.70 29.71 3.09
N ASP A 106 -25.38 30.15 2.05
CA ASP A 106 -24.94 29.83 0.69
C ASP A 106 -23.55 30.43 0.41
N LYS A 107 -22.81 29.77 -0.48
CA LYS A 107 -21.42 30.11 -0.81
C LYS A 107 -21.31 31.38 -1.66
N TYR A 108 -22.28 31.64 -2.52
CA TYR A 108 -22.32 32.77 -3.44
C TYR A 108 -23.25 33.86 -2.89
N GLU A 109 -24.38 33.46 -2.30
CA GLU A 109 -25.39 34.34 -1.73
C GLU A 109 -25.37 34.34 -0.20
N LYS A 110 -24.47 35.14 0.38
CA LYS A 110 -24.22 35.17 1.84
C LYS A 110 -25.45 35.51 2.69
N GLN A 111 -26.48 36.12 2.10
CA GLN A 111 -27.77 36.41 2.73
C GLN A 111 -28.67 35.17 2.88
N VAL A 112 -28.55 34.18 1.99
CA VAL A 112 -29.38 32.97 1.99
C VAL A 112 -28.90 31.99 3.05
N LYS A 113 -29.82 31.57 3.94
CA LYS A 113 -29.61 30.44 4.86
C LYS A 113 -30.05 29.15 4.17
N LEU A 114 -29.22 28.12 4.31
CA LEU A 114 -29.52 26.75 3.90
C LEU A 114 -29.66 25.89 5.15
N TYR A 115 -30.72 25.09 5.18
CA TYR A 115 -31.12 24.21 6.28
C TYR A 115 -30.94 22.74 5.86
N TRP A 116 -30.47 21.89 6.76
CA TRP A 116 -30.35 20.45 6.49
C TRP A 116 -31.74 19.79 6.48
N VAL A 117 -32.12 19.24 5.32
CA VAL A 117 -33.38 18.55 5.09
C VAL A 117 -33.13 17.07 4.90
N GLU A 118 -33.73 16.24 5.75
CA GLU A 118 -33.74 14.79 5.58
C GLU A 118 -34.69 14.41 4.44
N LEU A 119 -34.14 13.86 3.36
CA LEU A 119 -34.90 13.41 2.18
C LEU A 119 -35.38 11.97 2.38
N LYS A 120 -34.52 11.10 2.90
CA LYS A 120 -34.79 9.66 2.98
C LYS A 120 -33.97 8.97 4.07
N ILE A 121 -34.64 8.18 4.90
CA ILE A 121 -33.99 7.23 5.80
C ILE A 121 -33.80 5.90 5.03
N GLY A 122 -32.54 5.54 4.78
CA GLY A 122 -32.13 4.28 4.18
C GLY A 122 -31.63 3.30 5.25
N GLY A 123 -31.83 2.01 5.03
CA GLY A 123 -31.31 0.96 5.89
C GLY A 123 -30.69 -0.19 5.10
N ARG A 124 -29.56 -0.72 5.56
CA ARG A 124 -28.94 -1.91 4.98
C ARG A 124 -28.53 -2.91 6.07
N LYS A 125 -29.11 -4.11 5.99
CA LYS A 125 -28.66 -5.29 6.74
C LYS A 125 -27.26 -5.72 6.29
N LEU A 126 -26.25 -5.41 7.10
CA LEU A 126 -24.86 -5.79 6.93
C LEU A 126 -24.57 -7.07 7.70
N LYS A 127 -24.69 -8.21 7.02
CA LYS A 127 -24.20 -9.49 7.53
C LYS A 127 -22.67 -9.49 7.47
N ARG A 128 -22.01 -9.27 8.60
CA ARG A 128 -20.55 -9.31 8.73
C ARG A 128 -20.12 -10.60 9.42
N LYS A 129 -19.09 -11.24 8.86
CA LYS A 129 -18.38 -12.35 9.49
C LYS A 129 -17.23 -11.74 10.29
N ARG A 130 -17.38 -11.63 11.61
CA ARG A 130 -16.28 -11.20 12.48
C ARG A 130 -15.49 -12.45 12.85
N GLU A 131 -14.18 -12.39 12.65
CA GLU A 131 -13.27 -13.39 13.20
C GLU A 131 -12.71 -12.78 14.47
N VAL A 132 -13.10 -13.35 15.61
CA VAL A 132 -12.56 -13.00 16.92
C VAL A 132 -11.52 -14.08 17.23
N LEU A 133 -10.30 -13.65 17.51
CA LEU A 133 -9.35 -14.49 18.21
C LEU A 133 -9.69 -14.32 19.68
N GLU A 134 -9.83 -15.44 20.39
CA GLU A 134 -9.74 -15.41 21.84
C GLU A 134 -8.30 -15.05 22.18
N ASP A 135 -8.09 -13.78 22.53
CA ASP A 135 -6.96 -13.40 23.38
C ASP A 135 -7.18 -14.11 24.72
N ASP A 136 -6.13 -14.71 25.29
CA ASP A 136 -6.25 -15.49 26.52
C ASP A 136 -6.82 -14.59 27.63
N GLU A 137 -8.03 -14.89 28.13
CA GLU A 137 -8.62 -14.13 29.25
C GLU A 137 -7.71 -14.29 30.47
N ASP A 138 -7.24 -13.16 31.02
CA ASP A 138 -6.33 -13.15 32.16
C ASP A 138 -6.99 -13.90 33.33
N LEU A 139 -6.42 -15.06 33.70
CA LEU A 139 -6.87 -15.85 34.85
C LEU A 139 -6.92 -14.96 36.09
N SER A 140 -7.99 -15.09 36.87
CA SER A 140 -8.16 -14.30 38.09
C SER A 140 -7.01 -14.59 39.07
N GLU A 141 -6.59 -13.59 39.85
CA GLU A 141 -5.51 -13.77 40.85
C GLU A 141 -5.83 -14.93 41.83
N ASP A 142 -7.12 -15.15 42.11
CA ASP A 142 -7.61 -16.26 42.94
C ASP A 142 -7.32 -17.64 42.33
N GLU A 143 -7.50 -17.82 41.01
CA GLU A 143 -7.17 -19.07 40.32
C GLU A 143 -5.65 -19.30 40.26
N MET A 144 -4.89 -18.22 40.04
CA MET A 144 -3.42 -18.27 40.00
C MET A 144 -2.81 -18.62 41.36
N ASN A 145 -3.44 -18.20 42.46
CA ASN A 145 -3.04 -18.56 43.83
C ASN A 145 -3.42 -20.02 44.16
N LYS A 146 -4.56 -20.50 43.66
CA LYS A 146 -5.02 -21.89 43.84
C LYS A 146 -4.13 -22.91 43.12
N ALA A 147 -3.53 -22.52 41.99
CA ALA A 147 -2.54 -23.34 41.27
C ALA A 147 -1.20 -23.43 42.04
N LYS A 148 -0.78 -22.37 42.74
CA LYS A 148 0.48 -22.36 43.51
C LYS A 148 0.44 -23.21 44.78
N SER A 149 -0.72 -23.34 45.44
CA SER A 149 -0.84 -24.15 46.67
C SER A 149 -0.88 -25.67 46.44
N ALA A 150 -0.82 -26.13 45.18
CA ALA A 150 -0.93 -27.54 44.82
C ALA A 150 0.42 -28.19 44.44
N PHE A 151 1.53 -27.47 44.56
CA PHE A 151 2.84 -27.90 44.07
C PHE A 151 3.95 -27.73 45.11
N ASP A 152 3.82 -28.45 46.21
CA ASP A 152 4.91 -28.71 47.17
C ASP A 152 4.91 -30.21 47.45
N GLY A 153 6.02 -30.89 47.13
CA GLY A 153 6.06 -32.35 47.04
C GLY A 153 7.21 -32.88 46.19
N ASP A 154 8.37 -33.05 46.83
CA ASP A 154 9.54 -33.72 46.25
C ASP A 154 9.20 -35.10 45.68
N LEU A 155 9.78 -35.43 44.51
CA LEU A 155 10.30 -36.76 44.13
C LEU A 155 10.86 -36.72 42.70
N LEU A 156 12.18 -36.69 42.57
CA LEU A 156 12.90 -37.04 41.34
C LEU A 156 13.74 -38.30 41.57
N PRO A 157 13.56 -39.33 40.73
CA PRO A 157 14.63 -40.28 40.43
C PRO A 157 15.29 -39.96 39.08
N SER A 158 16.60 -40.17 39.03
CA SER A 158 17.43 -40.17 37.84
C SER A 158 17.14 -41.38 36.91
N ASP A 159 17.83 -41.39 35.77
CA ASP A 159 17.96 -42.50 34.81
C ASP A 159 16.79 -42.78 33.87
N TRP A 160 16.82 -42.11 32.70
CA TRP A 160 16.29 -42.66 31.45
C TRP A 160 17.20 -42.32 30.26
N GLN A 161 17.91 -43.33 29.77
CA GLN A 161 18.75 -43.25 28.56
C GLN A 161 17.90 -43.39 27.28
N LEU A 162 18.37 -42.80 26.19
CA LEU A 162 17.77 -42.93 24.85
C LEU A 162 18.39 -44.11 24.09
N PRO A 163 17.59 -44.96 23.41
CA PRO A 163 18.07 -45.81 22.33
C PRO A 163 18.08 -45.06 20.99
N GLU A 164 19.08 -45.36 20.16
CA GLU A 164 19.23 -44.86 18.81
C GLU A 164 18.41 -45.66 17.77
N ASP A 165 18.22 -45.01 16.63
CA ASP A 165 18.03 -45.54 15.27
C ASP A 165 16.79 -46.41 14.92
N THR A 166 16.26 -46.16 13.71
CA THR A 166 15.77 -47.14 12.72
C THR A 166 15.11 -46.42 11.52
N THR A 167 15.25 -47.04 10.36
CA THR A 167 15.07 -46.47 9.02
C THR A 167 13.63 -46.47 8.46
N ASP A 168 13.44 -45.69 7.39
CA ASP A 168 12.27 -45.62 6.49
C ASP A 168 11.96 -47.01 5.84
N PRO A 169 10.70 -47.30 5.42
CA PRO A 169 10.33 -46.96 4.03
C PRO A 169 8.86 -46.58 3.75
N THR A 170 8.71 -45.60 2.85
CA THR A 170 7.75 -45.52 1.72
C THR A 170 6.66 -46.60 1.61
N ILE A 171 5.38 -46.19 1.60
CA ILE A 171 4.24 -46.98 1.08
C ILE A 171 3.37 -46.12 0.14
N VAL A 172 3.12 -46.64 -1.06
CA VAL A 172 2.14 -46.14 -2.04
C VAL A 172 0.81 -46.86 -1.81
N ILE A 173 -0.29 -46.11 -1.74
CA ILE A 173 -1.66 -46.68 -1.78
C ILE A 173 -2.51 -45.84 -2.74
N GLU A 174 -2.97 -46.48 -3.81
CA GLU A 174 -4.01 -45.97 -4.69
C GLU A 174 -5.37 -46.05 -3.97
N ALA A 175 -6.25 -45.07 -4.19
CA ALA A 175 -7.56 -45.03 -3.55
C ALA A 175 -8.67 -44.91 -4.59
N ASP A 176 -9.27 -46.05 -4.93
CA ASP A 176 -10.46 -46.13 -5.75
C ASP A 176 -11.69 -45.61 -4.96
N GLY A 177 -12.52 -44.79 -5.59
CA GLY A 177 -13.50 -43.98 -4.86
C GLY A 177 -14.76 -43.60 -5.64
N GLY A 178 -15.83 -44.38 -5.44
CA GLY A 178 -17.24 -43.95 -5.47
C GLY A 178 -17.78 -43.27 -6.73
N VAL A 179 -18.76 -43.91 -7.38
CA VAL A 179 -19.47 -43.38 -8.55
C VAL A 179 -20.12 -42.01 -8.28
N ASP A 180 -20.63 -41.77 -7.07
CA ASP A 180 -21.22 -40.47 -6.70
C ASP A 180 -20.19 -39.36 -6.46
N THR A 181 -18.96 -39.69 -6.04
CA THR A 181 -17.86 -38.73 -5.94
C THR A 181 -17.48 -38.21 -7.34
N LYS A 182 -17.44 -39.10 -8.34
CA LYS A 182 -17.22 -38.72 -9.75
C LYS A 182 -18.34 -37.83 -10.30
N LYS A 183 -19.59 -38.01 -9.86
CA LYS A 183 -20.74 -37.19 -10.27
C LYS A 183 -20.70 -35.78 -9.65
N ALA A 184 -20.34 -35.67 -8.37
CA ALA A 184 -20.10 -34.39 -7.70
C ALA A 184 -18.89 -33.63 -8.28
N LEU A 185 -17.79 -34.33 -8.58
CA LEU A 185 -16.60 -33.76 -9.21
C LEU A 185 -16.87 -33.25 -10.64
N LYS A 186 -17.68 -33.96 -11.45
CA LYS A 186 -18.08 -33.49 -12.79
C LYS A 186 -18.89 -32.18 -12.79
N SER A 187 -19.54 -31.84 -11.68
CA SER A 187 -20.26 -30.56 -11.53
C SER A 187 -19.39 -29.40 -11.02
N LEU A 188 -18.15 -29.69 -10.62
CA LEU A 188 -17.20 -28.72 -10.03
C LEU A 188 -15.86 -28.61 -10.80
N SER A 189 -15.64 -29.43 -11.83
CA SER A 189 -14.42 -29.41 -12.62
C SER A 189 -14.47 -28.38 -13.77
N PHE A 190 -13.48 -27.48 -13.80
CA PHE A 190 -12.96 -26.95 -15.07
C PHE A 190 -12.30 -28.10 -15.88
N PRO A 191 -12.03 -27.93 -17.18
CA PRO A 191 -11.36 -28.96 -17.98
C PRO A 191 -10.09 -29.44 -17.28
N LEU A 192 -9.85 -30.75 -17.31
CA LEU A 192 -8.59 -31.35 -16.86
C LEU A 192 -7.42 -30.65 -17.58
N MET A 193 -6.30 -30.49 -16.86
CA MET A 193 -5.04 -30.20 -17.55
C MET A 193 -4.66 -31.46 -18.32
N ASP A 194 -4.18 -31.29 -19.55
CA ASP A 194 -3.57 -32.39 -20.30
C ASP A 194 -2.36 -32.94 -19.51
N ASP A 195 -2.09 -34.25 -19.63
CA ASP A 195 -1.19 -35.00 -18.74
C ASP A 195 0.28 -34.49 -18.72
N ASP A 196 0.64 -33.64 -19.68
CA ASP A 196 1.96 -33.00 -19.80
C ASP A 196 2.25 -31.91 -18.75
N GLY A 197 1.24 -31.49 -17.96
CA GLY A 197 1.39 -30.50 -16.87
C GLY A 197 1.74 -29.07 -17.30
N LEU A 198 1.88 -28.80 -18.60
CA LEU A 198 2.20 -27.49 -19.15
C LEU A 198 0.93 -26.69 -19.50
N PRO A 199 0.87 -25.37 -19.26
CA PRO A 199 -0.29 -24.53 -19.59
C PRO A 199 -0.39 -24.19 -21.10
N SER A 200 -0.04 -25.13 -21.97
CA SER A 200 0.06 -24.98 -23.44
C SER A 200 -1.26 -24.48 -24.04
N SER A 201 -2.40 -25.03 -23.63
CA SER A 201 -3.73 -24.65 -24.11
C SER A 201 -4.13 -23.21 -23.71
N TYR A 202 -3.65 -22.71 -22.57
CA TYR A 202 -3.84 -21.30 -22.19
C TYR A 202 -2.81 -20.37 -22.83
N ILE A 203 -1.56 -20.80 -22.99
CA ILE A 203 -0.53 -20.06 -23.73
C ILE A 203 -1.00 -19.85 -25.17
N GLN A 204 -1.48 -20.89 -25.86
CA GLN A 204 -2.00 -20.76 -27.23
C GLN A 204 -3.26 -19.88 -27.30
N ARG A 205 -4.13 -19.89 -26.29
CA ARG A 205 -5.29 -18.96 -26.24
C ARG A 205 -4.88 -17.52 -25.96
N ILE A 206 -3.84 -17.28 -25.15
CA ILE A 206 -3.29 -15.95 -24.88
C ILE A 206 -2.50 -15.42 -26.08
N LEU A 207 -1.63 -16.22 -26.67
CA LEU A 207 -0.92 -15.91 -27.92
C LEU A 207 -1.90 -15.68 -29.07
N GLY A 208 -2.95 -16.50 -29.19
CA GLY A 208 -4.03 -16.32 -30.15
C GLY A 208 -4.85 -15.04 -29.90
N ALA A 209 -5.06 -14.65 -28.64
CA ALA A 209 -5.68 -13.37 -28.30
C ALA A 209 -4.77 -12.19 -28.65
N ILE A 210 -3.47 -12.28 -28.36
CA ILE A 210 -2.44 -11.28 -28.72
C ILE A 210 -2.31 -11.15 -30.24
N ALA A 211 -2.30 -12.26 -30.99
CA ALA A 211 -2.23 -12.26 -32.45
C ALA A 211 -3.49 -11.63 -33.08
N LYS A 212 -4.68 -11.97 -32.60
CA LYS A 212 -5.93 -11.30 -33.00
C LYS A 212 -5.91 -9.82 -32.65
N TRP A 213 -5.28 -9.43 -31.54
CA TRP A 213 -5.07 -8.03 -31.18
C TRP A 213 -4.07 -7.31 -32.09
N ARG A 214 -2.96 -7.97 -32.48
CA ARG A 214 -1.96 -7.44 -33.42
C ARG A 214 -2.61 -7.13 -34.78
N VAL A 215 -3.41 -8.05 -35.32
CA VAL A 215 -4.21 -7.83 -36.54
C VAL A 215 -5.19 -6.67 -36.35
N LYS A 216 -5.91 -6.61 -35.23
CA LYS A 216 -6.86 -5.53 -34.95
C LYS A 216 -6.17 -4.16 -34.81
N MET A 217 -4.95 -4.12 -34.29
CA MET A 217 -4.13 -2.90 -34.21
C MET A 217 -3.56 -2.49 -35.56
N HIS A 218 -3.09 -3.43 -36.40
CA HIS A 218 -2.73 -3.14 -37.80
C HIS A 218 -3.92 -2.56 -38.57
N ASN A 219 -5.12 -3.14 -38.44
CA ASN A 219 -6.32 -2.59 -39.09
C ASN A 219 -6.69 -1.19 -38.55
N ILE A 220 -6.44 -0.89 -37.28
CA ILE A 220 -6.66 0.45 -36.71
C ILE A 220 -5.61 1.45 -37.22
N ILE A 221 -4.35 1.03 -37.39
CA ILE A 221 -3.26 1.85 -37.94
C ILE A 221 -3.54 2.14 -39.42
N SER A 222 -3.87 1.12 -40.22
CA SER A 222 -4.24 1.29 -41.63
C SER A 222 -5.48 2.17 -41.81
N CYS A 223 -6.50 2.05 -40.96
CA CYS A 223 -7.64 2.98 -40.94
C CYS A 223 -7.28 4.42 -40.51
N LEU A 224 -6.12 4.65 -39.89
CA LEU A 224 -5.62 5.99 -39.57
C LEU A 224 -4.76 6.54 -40.71
N GLU A 225 -3.97 5.70 -41.37
CA GLU A 225 -3.18 6.05 -42.58
C GLU A 225 -4.10 6.47 -43.74
N VAL A 226 -5.18 5.72 -44.00
CA VAL A 226 -6.22 6.09 -44.99
C VAL A 226 -6.94 7.40 -44.64
N LEU A 227 -6.87 7.88 -43.40
CA LEU A 227 -7.39 9.18 -42.99
C LEU A 227 -6.38 10.32 -43.11
N GLU A 228 -5.10 10.04 -43.40
CA GLU A 228 -4.05 11.03 -43.64
C GLU A 228 -3.84 11.34 -45.14
N GLU A 229 -4.18 10.44 -46.07
CA GLU A 229 -3.98 10.60 -47.52
C GLU A 229 -5.09 11.39 -48.27
N ALA A 230 -6.09 11.94 -47.59
CA ALA A 230 -7.21 12.64 -48.25
C ALA A 230 -6.80 14.04 -48.77
N PRO A 231 -7.02 14.37 -50.07
CA PRO A 231 -6.50 15.60 -50.69
C PRO A 231 -7.14 16.89 -50.16
N GLU A 232 -6.37 17.99 -50.16
CA GLU A 232 -6.62 19.20 -49.36
C GLU A 232 -7.55 20.26 -49.97
N THR A 233 -8.01 20.15 -51.22
CA THR A 233 -8.73 21.25 -51.91
C THR A 233 -10.21 21.32 -51.51
N VAL A 234 -10.58 22.36 -50.75
CA VAL A 234 -11.91 22.53 -50.11
C VAL A 234 -12.91 23.36 -50.94
N GLU A 235 -12.53 23.86 -52.13
CA GLU A 235 -13.27 24.93 -52.81
C GLU A 235 -14.32 24.46 -53.85
N ALA A 236 -14.38 23.17 -54.19
CA ALA A 236 -15.21 22.69 -55.32
C ALA A 236 -16.64 22.20 -54.97
N HIS A 237 -17.08 22.20 -53.71
CA HIS A 237 -18.36 21.58 -53.29
C HIS A 237 -19.27 22.46 -52.41
N GLN A 238 -19.16 23.79 -52.46
CA GLN A 238 -20.14 24.65 -51.75
C GLN A 238 -21.49 24.76 -52.47
N ASP A 239 -21.53 24.65 -53.81
CA ASP A 239 -22.76 24.89 -54.58
C ASP A 239 -23.72 23.69 -54.66
N GLU A 240 -23.23 22.44 -54.58
CA GLU A 240 -24.11 21.26 -54.59
C GLU A 240 -24.81 21.01 -53.24
N LEU A 241 -24.25 21.52 -52.13
CA LEU A 241 -24.81 21.29 -50.80
C LEU A 241 -26.15 22.00 -50.58
N GLY A 242 -26.48 23.05 -51.35
CA GLY A 242 -27.75 23.77 -51.23
C GLY A 242 -28.99 22.91 -51.51
N ASN A 243 -28.89 21.96 -52.45
CA ASN A 243 -30.05 21.19 -52.92
C ASN A 243 -30.29 19.89 -52.13
N HIS A 244 -29.29 19.37 -51.41
CA HIS A 244 -29.44 18.12 -50.64
C HIS A 244 -30.03 18.29 -49.23
N PHE A 245 -30.19 19.52 -48.74
CA PHE A 245 -30.60 19.79 -47.34
C PHE A 245 -32.07 19.47 -46.99
N LYS A 246 -32.89 19.00 -47.94
CA LYS A 246 -34.30 18.64 -47.68
C LYS A 246 -34.56 17.16 -47.32
N GLU A 247 -33.64 16.24 -47.62
CA GLU A 247 -33.83 14.78 -47.38
C GLU A 247 -33.04 14.22 -46.17
N ALA A 248 -31.98 14.89 -45.70
CA ALA A 248 -31.09 14.36 -44.67
C ALA A 248 -31.55 14.62 -43.22
N ARG A 249 -32.78 14.17 -42.85
CA ARG A 249 -33.28 14.19 -41.45
C ARG A 249 -33.23 12.82 -40.74
N LYS A 250 -32.48 11.86 -41.28
CA LYS A 250 -32.04 10.65 -40.58
C LYS A 250 -30.52 10.56 -40.60
N GLU A 251 -29.97 10.13 -39.46
CA GLU A 251 -28.55 9.85 -39.19
C GLU A 251 -27.55 11.01 -39.39
N ARG A 252 -27.06 11.56 -38.26
CA ARG A 252 -25.91 12.45 -38.25
C ARG A 252 -24.98 12.12 -37.07
N LEU A 253 -23.82 11.52 -37.34
CA LEU A 253 -22.69 11.59 -36.43
C LEU A 253 -21.34 11.60 -37.19
N VAL A 254 -20.47 12.53 -36.78
CA VAL A 254 -19.01 12.59 -37.01
C VAL A 254 -18.49 13.09 -38.38
N ARG A 255 -18.22 14.40 -38.43
CA ARG A 255 -17.08 15.11 -39.07
C ARG A 255 -16.99 16.49 -38.40
N LEU A 256 -15.87 17.20 -38.24
CA LEU A 256 -14.43 16.86 -38.28
C LEU A 256 -13.86 17.17 -36.85
N ARG A 257 -12.59 17.45 -36.52
CA ARG A 257 -11.22 17.32 -37.11
C ARG A 257 -10.30 17.11 -35.88
N VAL A 258 -9.18 16.38 -35.96
CA VAL A 258 -8.23 16.23 -34.83
C VAL A 258 -6.80 16.50 -35.31
N GLY A 259 -6.15 17.52 -34.74
CA GLY A 259 -4.71 17.71 -34.88
C GLY A 259 -3.90 16.97 -33.80
N GLN A 260 -2.80 16.39 -34.26
CA GLN A 260 -1.60 15.89 -33.55
C GLN A 260 -1.78 14.71 -32.57
N GLY A 261 -0.99 13.66 -32.86
CA GLY A 261 -0.84 12.42 -32.11
C GLY A 261 0.10 12.53 -30.90
N GLY A 262 0.29 11.40 -30.20
CA GLY A 262 1.09 11.31 -28.96
C GLY A 262 0.33 10.79 -27.73
N CYS A 263 -1.00 10.66 -27.78
CA CYS A 263 -1.80 10.12 -26.66
C CYS A 263 -2.10 8.61 -26.72
N ALA A 264 -1.79 7.92 -27.83
CA ALA A 264 -2.17 6.52 -28.02
C ALA A 264 -1.24 5.52 -27.32
N GLU A 265 0.06 5.81 -27.24
CA GLU A 265 1.08 4.86 -26.76
C GLU A 265 1.29 4.92 -25.24
N ALA A 266 1.06 6.07 -24.62
CA ALA A 266 0.96 6.17 -23.15
C ALA A 266 -0.13 5.24 -22.56
N LEU A 267 -1.14 4.87 -23.37
CA LEU A 267 -2.16 3.89 -22.99
C LEU A 267 -1.66 2.44 -23.05
N LEU A 268 -0.63 2.11 -23.85
CA LEU A 268 -0.06 0.75 -23.94
C LEU A 268 0.73 0.40 -22.68
N LEU A 269 1.59 1.31 -22.21
CA LEU A 269 2.29 1.17 -20.92
C LEU A 269 1.30 1.08 -19.74
N GLN A 270 0.23 1.88 -19.74
CA GLN A 270 -0.84 1.77 -18.74
C GLN A 270 -1.66 0.46 -18.85
N TYR A 271 -1.77 -0.14 -20.04
CA TYR A 271 -2.52 -1.38 -20.29
C TYR A 271 -1.79 -2.62 -19.75
N HIS A 272 -0.48 -2.75 -20.01
CA HIS A 272 0.31 -3.85 -19.43
C HIS A 272 0.32 -3.78 -17.89
N TRP A 273 0.47 -2.56 -17.35
CA TRP A 273 0.45 -2.33 -15.91
C TRP A 273 -0.88 -2.74 -15.26
N LEU A 274 -2.03 -2.44 -15.90
CA LEU A 274 -3.37 -2.83 -15.43
C LEU A 274 -3.58 -4.36 -15.37
N ASN A 275 -2.91 -5.14 -16.24
CA ASN A 275 -3.00 -6.60 -16.23
C ASN A 275 -2.26 -7.23 -15.04
N THR A 276 -1.14 -6.66 -14.60
CA THR A 276 -0.34 -7.22 -13.49
C THR A 276 -1.01 -7.07 -12.11
N ARG A 277 -1.93 -6.10 -11.93
CA ARG A 277 -2.44 -5.70 -10.61
C ARG A 277 -3.95 -5.90 -10.40
N MET A 278 -4.57 -6.81 -11.16
CA MET A 278 -5.99 -7.20 -11.03
C MET A 278 -6.17 -8.58 -10.35
N PRO A 279 -6.04 -8.70 -9.01
CA PRO A 279 -6.38 -9.92 -8.32
C PRO A 279 -7.91 -10.06 -8.23
N CYS A 280 -8.50 -10.99 -8.99
CA CYS A 280 -9.76 -11.58 -8.51
C CYS A 280 -9.44 -12.46 -7.28
N GLY A 281 -10.27 -12.37 -6.24
CA GLY A 281 -9.95 -12.85 -4.89
C GLY A 281 -9.70 -14.35 -4.70
N LYS A 282 -9.69 -15.15 -5.78
CA LYS A 282 -9.51 -16.62 -5.76
C LYS A 282 -8.12 -17.11 -6.23
N ARG A 283 -7.19 -16.25 -6.66
CA ARG A 283 -5.92 -16.68 -7.33
C ARG A 283 -4.64 -16.71 -6.48
N ARG A 284 -4.70 -16.78 -5.14
CA ARG A 284 -3.51 -16.62 -4.26
C ARG A 284 -2.35 -17.62 -4.50
N LEU A 285 -2.58 -18.77 -5.14
CA LEU A 285 -1.58 -19.83 -5.33
C LEU A 285 -0.93 -19.88 -6.74
N MET A 286 -1.36 -19.05 -7.70
CA MET A 286 -0.84 -19.07 -9.09
C MET A 286 -0.07 -17.79 -9.50
N GLN A 287 0.31 -16.93 -8.55
CA GLN A 287 0.57 -15.51 -8.86
C GLN A 287 2.02 -15.10 -9.17
N GLN A 288 3.04 -15.79 -8.66
CA GLN A 288 4.42 -15.31 -8.80
C GLN A 288 5.03 -15.58 -10.19
N SER A 289 4.91 -16.81 -10.70
CA SER A 289 5.36 -17.17 -12.04
C SER A 289 4.64 -16.37 -13.13
N LEU A 290 3.32 -16.24 -13.05
CA LEU A 290 2.53 -15.43 -13.98
C LEU A 290 2.96 -13.95 -13.98
N LEU A 291 3.22 -13.36 -12.82
CA LEU A 291 3.72 -11.99 -12.73
C LEU A 291 5.09 -11.86 -13.40
N GLN A 292 6.01 -12.79 -13.14
CA GLN A 292 7.34 -12.82 -13.76
C GLN A 292 7.24 -12.97 -15.29
N SER A 293 6.41 -13.87 -15.81
CA SER A 293 6.19 -14.03 -17.26
C SER A 293 5.63 -12.77 -17.92
N ILE A 294 4.69 -12.06 -17.27
CA ILE A 294 4.16 -10.79 -17.79
C ILE A 294 5.26 -9.71 -17.81
N LEU A 295 6.05 -9.59 -16.74
CA LEU A 295 7.16 -8.64 -16.67
C LEU A 295 8.26 -8.97 -17.67
N GLU A 296 8.52 -10.25 -17.96
CA GLU A 296 9.50 -10.67 -18.97
C GLU A 296 9.01 -10.39 -20.40
N ALA A 297 7.71 -10.56 -20.67
CA ALA A 297 7.11 -10.10 -21.93
C ALA A 297 7.27 -8.57 -22.10
N MET A 298 6.89 -7.79 -21.08
CA MET A 298 7.08 -6.33 -21.10
C MET A 298 8.55 -5.91 -21.29
N SER A 299 9.48 -6.66 -20.69
CA SER A 299 10.92 -6.47 -20.82
C SER A 299 11.43 -6.69 -22.26
N LYS A 300 10.89 -7.70 -22.97
CA LYS A 300 11.16 -7.94 -24.39
C LYS A 300 10.56 -6.85 -25.28
N ASP A 301 9.33 -6.40 -24.99
CA ASP A 301 8.69 -5.30 -25.72
C ASP A 301 9.45 -3.97 -25.53
N LEU A 302 9.92 -3.70 -24.30
CA LEU A 302 10.78 -2.55 -24.01
C LEU A 302 12.13 -2.62 -24.71
N ARG A 303 12.74 -3.80 -24.82
CA ARG A 303 13.97 -4.00 -25.61
C ARG A 303 13.78 -3.57 -27.06
N ILE A 304 12.69 -3.99 -27.71
CA ILE A 304 12.35 -3.59 -29.09
C ILE A 304 12.21 -2.06 -29.17
N ALA A 305 11.49 -1.44 -28.23
CA ALA A 305 11.35 0.03 -28.19
C ALA A 305 12.67 0.79 -27.94
N CYS A 306 13.67 0.14 -27.31
CA CYS A 306 15.01 0.71 -27.12
C CYS A 306 15.88 0.52 -28.39
N CYS A 307 16.07 -0.72 -28.81
CA CYS A 307 16.98 -1.10 -29.90
C CYS A 307 16.44 -0.69 -31.27
N ASP A 308 15.19 -1.05 -31.57
CA ASP A 308 14.61 -0.96 -32.91
C ASP A 308 13.83 0.36 -33.08
N GLY A 309 13.32 0.91 -31.97
CA GLY A 309 12.58 2.16 -31.93
C GLY A 309 11.14 2.05 -32.46
N ILE A 310 10.32 3.05 -32.14
CA ILE A 310 8.91 3.14 -32.51
C ILE A 310 8.77 4.12 -33.68
N ALA A 311 8.22 3.66 -34.81
CA ALA A 311 7.96 4.51 -35.98
C ALA A 311 6.60 5.21 -35.84
N VAL A 312 6.58 6.54 -36.01
CA VAL A 312 5.38 7.37 -36.00
C VAL A 312 5.47 8.34 -37.18
N GLY A 313 4.71 8.04 -38.25
CA GLY A 313 4.93 8.64 -39.56
C GLY A 313 6.37 8.43 -40.03
N ASN A 314 6.99 9.48 -40.59
CA ASN A 314 8.36 9.44 -41.09
C ASN A 314 9.45 9.56 -39.99
N THR A 315 9.09 9.55 -38.69
CA THR A 315 10.05 9.69 -37.59
C THR A 315 10.12 8.42 -36.73
N ARG A 316 11.33 7.97 -36.41
CA ARG A 316 11.60 6.84 -35.50
C ARG A 316 12.07 7.37 -34.14
N TYR A 317 11.40 6.94 -33.07
CA TYR A 317 11.67 7.33 -31.69
C TYR A 317 12.23 6.15 -30.90
N HIS A 318 13.44 6.31 -30.35
CA HIS A 318 14.02 5.31 -29.45
C HIS A 318 13.70 5.64 -27.99
N VAL A 319 13.32 4.62 -27.21
CA VAL A 319 13.01 4.76 -25.79
C VAL A 319 14.24 4.40 -24.96
N ALA A 320 14.58 5.24 -23.97
CA ALA A 320 15.63 4.93 -22.99
C ALA A 320 15.01 4.59 -21.64
N VAL A 321 15.29 3.39 -21.09
CA VAL A 321 14.80 2.98 -19.77
C VAL A 321 15.80 3.40 -18.69
N LEU A 322 15.45 4.45 -17.92
CA LEU A 322 16.30 4.95 -16.84
C LEU A 322 16.33 4.04 -15.60
N GLY A 323 15.33 3.16 -15.46
CA GLY A 323 15.13 2.22 -14.36
C GLY A 323 13.66 2.12 -13.93
N MET A 324 13.38 1.24 -12.97
CA MET A 324 12.05 1.02 -12.41
C MET A 324 11.87 1.80 -11.10
N ALA A 325 10.81 2.61 -11.05
CA ALA A 325 10.31 3.21 -9.81
C ALA A 325 9.28 2.29 -9.14
N GLY A 326 9.32 2.23 -7.81
CA GLY A 326 8.43 1.39 -7.02
C GLY A 326 8.77 1.43 -5.54
N ASP A 327 7.88 0.89 -4.71
CA ASP A 327 8.17 0.65 -3.31
C ASP A 327 9.14 -0.55 -3.15
N MET A 328 9.82 -0.63 -2.00
CA MET A 328 10.83 -1.67 -1.75
C MET A 328 10.23 -3.10 -1.74
N GLU A 329 8.95 -3.27 -1.40
CA GLU A 329 8.26 -4.57 -1.40
C GLU A 329 8.00 -5.05 -2.83
N TYR A 330 7.58 -4.12 -3.70
CA TYR A 330 7.43 -4.36 -5.12
C TYR A 330 8.77 -4.70 -5.76
N HIS A 331 9.85 -4.00 -5.39
CA HIS A 331 11.20 -4.29 -5.89
C HIS A 331 11.69 -5.67 -5.46
N ALA A 332 11.53 -6.04 -4.18
CA ALA A 332 11.90 -7.38 -3.69
C ALA A 332 11.21 -8.50 -4.50
N LYS A 333 9.89 -8.36 -4.74
CA LYS A 333 9.09 -9.37 -5.44
C LYS A 333 9.34 -9.44 -6.94
N THR A 334 9.47 -8.29 -7.61
CA THR A 334 9.59 -8.23 -9.07
C THR A 334 11.03 -8.35 -9.57
N GLY A 335 12.00 -7.88 -8.78
CA GLY A 335 13.43 -8.09 -9.01
C GLY A 335 13.95 -9.45 -8.56
N VAL A 336 13.12 -10.26 -7.88
CA VAL A 336 13.51 -11.57 -7.31
C VAL A 336 14.72 -11.41 -6.37
N LEU A 337 14.69 -10.35 -5.56
CA LEU A 337 15.87 -9.90 -4.82
C LEU A 337 16.14 -10.84 -3.64
N ASN A 338 17.32 -11.48 -3.63
CA ASN A 338 17.80 -12.24 -2.47
C ASN A 338 18.29 -11.29 -1.35
N ARG A 339 18.62 -10.04 -1.70
CA ARG A 339 19.06 -8.98 -0.80
C ARG A 339 18.00 -7.88 -0.74
N SER A 340 17.17 -7.90 0.30
CA SER A 340 16.07 -6.93 0.46
C SER A 340 15.75 -6.63 1.93
N TYR A 341 14.98 -5.56 2.17
CA TYR A 341 14.58 -5.13 3.52
C TYR A 341 13.81 -6.20 4.32
N GLN A 342 13.30 -7.26 3.66
CA GLN A 342 12.66 -8.41 4.30
C GLN A 342 13.65 -9.30 5.06
N ASN A 343 14.96 -9.16 4.77
CA ASN A 343 16.03 -9.92 5.41
C ASN A 343 16.41 -9.39 6.80
N VAL A 344 15.82 -8.28 7.26
CA VAL A 344 16.09 -7.75 8.61
C VAL A 344 15.60 -8.74 9.65
N GLY A 345 16.52 -9.23 10.46
CA GLY A 345 16.24 -10.05 11.63
C GLY A 345 17.35 -9.97 12.66
N HIS A 346 17.01 -10.25 13.92
CA HIS A 346 17.96 -10.19 15.05
C HIS A 346 18.83 -11.44 15.22
N ARG A 347 18.64 -12.47 14.37
CA ARG A 347 19.37 -13.76 14.47
C ARG A 347 20.43 -13.92 13.39
N ASN A 348 20.16 -13.44 12.18
CA ASN A 348 21.03 -13.64 11.02
C ASN A 348 21.37 -12.27 10.42
N PHE A 349 22.65 -11.93 10.35
CA PHE A 349 23.15 -10.68 9.75
C PHE A 349 23.16 -10.79 8.21
N ILE A 350 21.96 -10.90 7.63
CA ILE A 350 21.77 -11.01 6.18
C ILE A 350 21.68 -9.59 5.60
N PRO A 351 22.49 -9.26 4.57
CA PRO A 351 22.36 -7.99 3.86
C PRO A 351 20.91 -7.69 3.44
N CYS A 352 20.48 -6.44 3.66
CA CYS A 352 19.09 -6.01 3.52
C CYS A 352 18.87 -4.85 2.54
N CYS A 353 19.93 -4.25 2.00
CA CYS A 353 19.85 -3.23 0.95
C CYS A 353 20.17 -3.83 -0.43
N HIS A 354 19.34 -3.64 -1.45
CA HIS A 354 19.64 -4.19 -2.78
C HIS A 354 20.86 -3.54 -3.44
N GLU A 355 21.27 -2.34 -3.02
CA GLU A 355 22.35 -1.56 -3.64
C GLU A 355 23.73 -1.75 -3.01
N CYS A 356 23.82 -2.26 -1.78
CA CYS A 356 25.09 -2.43 -1.06
C CYS A 356 25.02 -3.59 -0.06
N MET A 357 26.10 -3.86 0.68
CA MET A 357 26.15 -4.96 1.65
C MET A 357 25.58 -4.62 3.04
N ALA A 358 24.92 -3.47 3.19
CA ALA A 358 24.32 -3.06 4.46
C ALA A 358 23.30 -4.08 5.00
N GLY A 359 23.33 -4.30 6.32
CA GLY A 359 22.64 -5.39 7.02
C GLY A 359 23.53 -6.61 7.28
N SER A 360 24.75 -6.65 6.74
CA SER A 360 25.76 -7.63 7.15
C SER A 360 26.39 -7.28 8.50
N ILE A 361 27.10 -8.23 9.10
CA ILE A 361 27.87 -8.01 10.34
C ILE A 361 28.97 -6.94 10.19
N THR A 362 29.53 -6.78 8.99
CA THR A 362 30.57 -5.79 8.67
C THR A 362 29.99 -4.41 8.36
N TYR A 363 28.74 -4.37 7.89
CA TYR A 363 28.10 -3.19 7.35
C TYR A 363 26.73 -3.00 8.00
N PRO A 364 26.64 -2.47 9.23
CA PRO A 364 25.35 -2.15 9.86
C PRO A 364 24.58 -1.14 8.99
N PHE A 365 23.29 -1.39 8.75
CA PHE A 365 22.46 -0.46 7.95
C PHE A 365 22.10 0.80 8.75
N GLU A 366 22.22 0.72 10.08
CA GLU A 366 22.02 1.78 11.05
C GLU A 366 23.12 2.84 11.01
N ASP A 367 24.26 2.56 10.37
CA ASP A 367 25.33 3.53 10.17
C ASP A 367 24.90 4.64 9.20
N VAL A 368 24.57 5.79 9.79
CA VAL A 368 24.26 7.05 9.11
C VAL A 368 25.33 8.12 9.36
N SER A 369 26.54 7.71 9.75
CA SER A 369 27.71 8.58 9.91
C SER A 369 28.05 9.30 8.60
N SER A 370 28.84 10.38 8.65
CA SER A 370 29.08 11.23 7.47
C SER A 370 29.77 10.49 6.32
N ASP A 371 30.56 9.45 6.61
CA ASP A 371 31.16 8.56 5.63
C ASP A 371 30.97 7.10 6.06
N PRO A 372 29.79 6.50 5.79
CA PRO A 372 29.40 5.24 6.39
C PRO A 372 30.03 4.05 5.66
N GLY A 373 30.44 3.02 6.40
CA GLY A 373 31.28 1.94 5.87
C GLY A 373 30.65 1.18 4.69
N TRP A 374 29.31 1.05 4.68
CA TRP A 374 28.56 0.40 3.61
C TRP A 374 28.67 1.10 2.25
N LYS A 375 29.02 2.39 2.21
CA LYS A 375 29.22 3.17 0.96
C LYS A 375 30.24 2.51 0.05
N ASN A 376 31.31 1.95 0.62
CA ASN A 376 32.37 1.29 -0.16
C ASN A 376 31.91 -0.05 -0.75
N SER A 377 30.78 -0.60 -0.30
CA SER A 377 30.16 -1.84 -0.79
C SER A 377 29.05 -1.62 -1.84
N LEU A 378 28.86 -0.38 -2.30
CA LEU A 378 27.90 -0.04 -3.36
C LEU A 378 28.19 -0.85 -4.63
N TYR A 379 27.15 -1.52 -5.15
CA TYR A 379 27.13 -2.22 -6.44
C TYR A 379 28.21 -3.30 -6.67
N GLN A 380 28.92 -3.73 -5.61
CA GLN A 380 29.95 -4.78 -5.71
C GLN A 380 29.40 -6.17 -6.10
N THR A 381 28.14 -6.47 -5.78
CA THR A 381 27.53 -7.79 -5.98
C THR A 381 26.06 -7.68 -6.37
N VAL A 382 25.60 -8.58 -7.23
CA VAL A 382 24.19 -8.67 -7.65
C VAL A 382 23.28 -9.04 -6.47
N PRO A 383 22.11 -8.38 -6.31
CA PRO A 383 21.14 -8.68 -5.26
C PRO A 383 20.13 -9.79 -5.64
N TRP A 384 20.50 -10.70 -6.54
CA TRP A 384 19.69 -11.84 -6.98
C TRP A 384 20.57 -13.05 -7.32
N VAL A 385 19.97 -14.25 -7.34
CA VAL A 385 20.65 -15.50 -7.76
C VAL A 385 20.53 -15.72 -9.27
N GLN A 386 19.40 -15.33 -9.87
CA GLN A 386 19.17 -15.37 -11.31
C GLN A 386 18.73 -13.98 -11.79
N PRO A 387 19.14 -13.53 -12.99
CA PRO A 387 18.75 -12.23 -13.52
C PRO A 387 17.22 -12.02 -13.53
N PRO A 388 16.72 -10.84 -13.13
CA PRO A 388 15.30 -10.56 -13.04
C PRO A 388 14.60 -10.62 -14.42
N PRO A 389 13.25 -10.66 -14.46
CA PRO A 389 12.51 -10.63 -15.74
C PRO A 389 12.85 -9.42 -16.63
N PHE A 390 13.42 -8.36 -16.05
CA PHE A 390 13.89 -7.14 -16.74
C PHE A 390 15.17 -7.32 -17.57
N LYS A 391 15.83 -8.49 -17.52
CA LYS A 391 17.12 -8.78 -18.18
C LYS A 391 17.21 -8.56 -19.69
N HIS A 392 16.09 -8.37 -20.39
CA HIS A 392 16.08 -8.09 -21.83
C HIS A 392 16.22 -6.60 -22.14
N ILE A 393 15.94 -5.72 -21.17
CA ILE A 393 16.07 -4.27 -21.32
C ILE A 393 17.56 -3.91 -21.44
N PRO A 394 17.97 -3.14 -22.47
CA PRO A 394 19.33 -2.59 -22.56
C PRO A 394 19.61 -1.65 -21.38
N PHE A 395 20.47 -2.10 -20.47
CA PHE A 395 20.90 -1.43 -19.25
C PHE A 395 22.33 -1.91 -18.92
N ASP A 396 22.84 -1.60 -17.72
CA ASP A 396 24.05 -2.22 -17.17
C ASP A 396 23.95 -3.77 -17.19
N ASP A 397 25.08 -4.49 -17.24
CA ASP A 397 25.09 -5.96 -17.27
C ASP A 397 24.34 -6.55 -16.06
N TRP A 398 23.31 -7.34 -16.34
CA TRP A 398 22.44 -7.99 -15.36
C TRP A 398 23.13 -9.09 -14.52
N ASN A 399 24.39 -9.39 -14.81
CA ASN A 399 25.26 -10.25 -14.00
C ASN A 399 26.28 -9.43 -13.15
N ALA A 400 26.42 -8.14 -13.42
CA ALA A 400 27.24 -7.20 -12.64
C ALA A 400 26.37 -6.45 -11.60
N GLY A 401 26.95 -6.08 -10.47
CA GLY A 401 26.19 -5.44 -9.37
C GLY A 401 25.66 -4.04 -9.68
N ASP A 402 26.21 -3.35 -10.70
CA ASP A 402 25.71 -2.05 -11.19
C ASP A 402 24.26 -2.12 -11.68
N SER A 403 23.82 -3.25 -12.23
CA SER A 403 22.43 -3.45 -12.63
C SER A 403 21.42 -3.34 -11.48
N ALA A 404 21.85 -3.43 -10.21
CA ALA A 404 21.01 -3.10 -9.05
C ALA A 404 20.50 -1.64 -9.09
N ARG A 405 21.22 -0.73 -9.76
CA ARG A 405 20.83 0.66 -10.02
C ARG A 405 19.54 0.77 -10.85
N PHE A 406 19.08 -0.30 -11.49
CA PHE A 406 17.78 -0.35 -12.15
C PHE A 406 16.62 -0.11 -11.16
N PHE A 407 16.74 -0.58 -9.92
CA PHE A 407 15.69 -0.51 -8.90
C PHE A 407 15.77 0.82 -8.13
N LYS A 408 15.05 1.85 -8.61
CA LYS A 408 15.18 3.23 -8.14
C LYS A 408 14.46 3.49 -6.81
N ARG A 409 15.16 4.19 -5.90
CA ARG A 409 14.64 4.61 -4.60
C ARG A 409 13.46 5.58 -4.74
N ASP A 410 12.28 5.15 -4.29
CA ASP A 410 11.09 6.01 -4.21
C ASP A 410 11.10 6.88 -2.93
N PRO A 411 11.28 8.21 -3.02
CA PRO A 411 11.23 9.10 -1.86
C PRO A 411 9.86 9.15 -1.17
N PHE A 412 8.76 8.78 -1.85
CA PHE A 412 7.43 8.72 -1.23
C PHE A 412 7.36 7.60 -0.18
N HIS A 413 7.67 6.36 -0.56
CA HIS A 413 7.66 5.22 0.37
C HIS A 413 8.82 5.19 1.37
N ILE A 414 9.98 5.76 1.01
CA ILE A 414 11.14 5.84 1.89
C ILE A 414 10.97 6.94 2.94
N PHE A 415 10.53 8.15 2.55
CA PHE A 415 10.37 9.27 3.48
C PHE A 415 8.93 9.41 3.99
N ARG A 416 7.96 9.81 3.15
CA ARG A 416 6.60 10.22 3.60
C ARG A 416 5.78 9.08 4.20
N LEU A 417 5.79 7.91 3.56
CA LEU A 417 5.18 6.66 4.07
C LEU A 417 6.21 5.76 4.79
N GLY A 418 7.38 6.32 5.11
CA GLY A 418 8.50 5.59 5.69
C GLY A 418 9.04 6.27 6.92
N ILE A 419 10.32 6.62 6.92
CA ILE A 419 11.04 7.04 8.13
C ILE A 419 10.43 8.28 8.81
N ALA A 420 9.75 9.16 8.05
CA ALA A 420 9.04 10.30 8.64
C ALA A 420 7.90 9.85 9.58
N ARG A 421 7.24 8.71 9.33
CA ARG A 421 6.15 8.19 10.19
C ARG A 421 6.66 7.69 11.53
N ASN A 422 7.76 6.95 11.51
CA ASN A 422 8.42 6.47 12.73
C ASN A 422 8.89 7.67 13.55
N PHE A 423 9.50 8.67 12.90
CA PHE A 423 9.92 9.92 13.53
C PHE A 423 8.73 10.65 14.18
N ILE A 424 7.67 10.92 13.43
CA ILE A 424 6.49 11.64 13.92
C ILE A 424 5.82 10.90 15.09
N GLY A 425 5.60 9.59 14.95
CA GLY A 425 4.99 8.78 16.01
C GLY A 425 5.83 8.80 17.29
N SER A 426 7.14 8.66 17.14
CA SER A 426 8.11 8.71 18.25
C SER A 426 8.18 10.07 18.92
N VAL A 427 8.18 11.18 18.16
CA VAL A 427 8.18 12.53 18.72
C VAL A 427 6.87 12.87 19.42
N ILE A 428 5.72 12.46 18.88
CA ILE A 428 4.42 12.69 19.56
C ILE A 428 4.40 11.98 20.91
N VAL A 429 4.79 10.70 20.95
CA VAL A 429 4.86 9.94 22.22
C VAL A 429 5.92 10.52 23.16
N LEU A 430 7.09 10.92 22.65
CA LEU A 430 8.12 11.61 23.43
C LEU A 430 7.57 12.87 24.10
N PHE A 431 6.92 13.76 23.35
CA PHE A 431 6.34 14.99 23.91
C PHE A 431 5.19 14.71 24.88
N CYS A 432 4.43 13.62 24.69
CA CYS A 432 3.53 13.14 25.73
C CYS A 432 4.29 12.71 27.00
N LEU A 433 5.41 11.99 26.91
CA LEU A 433 6.19 11.56 28.07
C LEU A 433 6.83 12.74 28.82
N GLU A 434 7.45 13.67 28.09
CA GLU A 434 8.05 14.93 28.57
C GLU A 434 7.02 15.94 29.14
N GLY A 435 5.73 15.60 29.20
CA GLY A 435 4.70 16.45 29.79
C GLY A 435 4.37 17.73 28.99
N VAL A 436 4.81 17.84 27.72
CA VAL A 436 4.57 19.00 26.83
C VAL A 436 3.07 19.32 26.69
N PHE A 437 2.23 18.31 26.83
CA PHE A 437 0.77 18.42 26.75
C PHE A 437 0.08 18.30 28.11
N ASP A 438 0.78 18.37 29.24
CA ASP A 438 0.11 18.35 30.55
C ASP A 438 -0.54 19.71 30.87
N LEU A 439 -1.61 19.63 31.67
CA LEU A 439 -2.37 20.78 32.17
C LEU A 439 -2.60 20.54 33.67
N ASP A 440 -2.63 21.61 34.45
CA ASP A 440 -2.83 21.50 35.90
C ASP A 440 -4.19 20.87 36.23
N GLY A 441 -4.19 19.97 37.21
CA GLY A 441 -5.37 19.17 37.58
C GLY A 441 -5.81 18.10 36.57
N ALA A 442 -5.24 18.05 35.36
CA ALA A 442 -5.64 17.10 34.34
C ALA A 442 -4.90 15.75 34.43
N GLY A 443 -5.60 14.65 34.12
CA GLY A 443 -5.01 13.31 34.13
C GLY A 443 -3.80 13.17 33.18
N LYS A 444 -2.77 12.46 33.62
CA LYS A 444 -1.47 12.29 32.93
C LYS A 444 -1.32 10.97 32.18
N SER A 445 -2.41 10.23 31.97
CA SER A 445 -2.36 9.00 31.16
C SER A 445 -1.99 9.30 29.71
N ILE A 446 -1.33 8.35 29.05
CA ILE A 446 -0.88 8.51 27.66
C ILE A 446 -2.04 8.83 26.71
N ASP A 447 -3.23 8.26 26.91
CA ASP A 447 -4.39 8.48 26.04
C ASP A 447 -4.96 9.89 26.19
N LEU A 448 -4.98 10.43 27.42
CA LEU A 448 -5.36 11.84 27.66
C LEU A 448 -4.31 12.80 27.07
N ARG A 449 -3.02 12.51 27.23
CA ARG A 449 -1.92 13.29 26.62
C ARG A 449 -1.99 13.27 25.10
N LEU A 450 -2.30 12.12 24.47
CA LEU A 450 -2.51 12.01 23.02
C LEU A 450 -3.75 12.79 22.53
N SER A 451 -4.84 12.79 23.29
CA SER A 451 -6.03 13.60 23.00
C SER A 451 -5.71 15.11 23.04
N ARG A 452 -4.95 15.56 24.05
CA ARG A 452 -4.46 16.95 24.14
C ARG A 452 -3.49 17.30 23.01
N ALA A 453 -2.60 16.39 22.63
CA ALA A 453 -1.71 16.54 21.47
C ALA A 453 -2.49 16.67 20.15
N TRP A 454 -3.58 15.91 19.98
CA TRP A 454 -4.46 16.02 18.81
C TRP A 454 -5.19 17.38 18.78
N SER A 455 -5.63 17.87 19.93
CA SER A 455 -6.26 19.19 20.04
C SER A 455 -5.29 20.32 19.67
N SER A 456 -4.03 20.23 20.12
CA SER A 456 -2.95 21.15 19.70
C SER A 456 -2.70 21.11 18.19
N PHE A 457 -2.63 19.91 17.58
CA PHE A 457 -2.46 19.76 16.13
C PHE A 457 -3.67 20.30 15.34
N SER A 458 -4.89 20.10 15.86
CA SER A 458 -6.13 20.54 15.21
C SER A 458 -6.23 22.07 15.23
N LEU A 459 -5.97 22.71 16.37
CA LEU A 459 -5.89 24.17 16.49
C LEU A 459 -4.81 24.77 15.56
N TRP A 460 -3.65 24.12 15.45
CA TRP A 460 -2.62 24.52 14.51
C TRP A 460 -3.08 24.40 13.04
N CYS A 461 -3.82 23.34 12.70
CA CYS A 461 -4.39 23.14 11.37
C CYS A 461 -5.41 24.23 11.01
N ASP A 462 -6.34 24.53 11.91
CA ASP A 462 -7.35 25.58 11.75
C ASP A 462 -6.68 26.94 11.54
N LYS A 463 -5.68 27.29 12.37
CA LYS A 463 -4.96 28.56 12.24
C LYS A 463 -4.22 28.72 10.90
N HIS A 464 -3.81 27.61 10.28
CA HIS A 464 -3.10 27.60 9.00
C HIS A 464 -4.01 27.31 7.78
N ASN A 465 -5.33 27.14 7.98
CA ASN A 465 -6.29 26.74 6.95
C ASN A 465 -5.89 25.46 6.19
N VAL A 466 -5.41 24.45 6.93
CA VAL A 466 -5.03 23.13 6.40
C VAL A 466 -5.80 22.03 7.13
N SER A 467 -5.95 20.85 6.51
CA SER A 467 -6.65 19.72 7.12
C SER A 467 -5.96 18.38 6.80
N PRO A 468 -5.79 17.47 7.77
CA PRO A 468 -5.26 16.13 7.51
C PRO A 468 -6.25 15.28 6.68
N ALA A 469 -5.73 14.62 5.66
CA ALA A 469 -6.55 13.87 4.71
C ALA A 469 -6.96 12.49 5.25
N GLY A 470 -6.07 11.79 5.96
CA GLY A 470 -6.29 10.45 6.51
C GLY A 470 -6.47 10.38 8.04
N LEU A 471 -5.90 11.32 8.80
CA LEU A 471 -5.97 11.31 10.27
C LEU A 471 -7.22 12.03 10.81
N ARG A 472 -7.72 11.57 11.96
CA ARG A 472 -8.93 12.08 12.65
C ARG A 472 -8.78 12.20 14.16
N SER A 473 -7.75 11.60 14.73
CA SER A 473 -7.39 11.60 16.15
C SER A 473 -5.95 11.11 16.30
N PHE A 474 -5.33 11.37 17.46
CA PHE A 474 -4.20 10.56 17.93
C PHE A 474 -4.70 9.57 18.99
N SER A 475 -4.27 8.33 18.87
CA SER A 475 -4.53 7.24 19.82
C SER A 475 -3.42 6.20 19.68
N LYS A 476 -3.36 5.24 20.60
CA LYS A 476 -2.43 4.09 20.55
C LYS A 476 -2.53 3.34 19.21
N GLU A 477 -3.73 3.11 18.71
CA GLU A 477 -3.98 2.42 17.44
C GLU A 477 -3.51 3.26 16.24
N LYS A 478 -3.74 4.58 16.26
CA LYS A 478 -3.32 5.48 15.16
C LYS A 478 -1.81 5.74 15.11
N LEU A 479 -1.13 5.57 16.24
CA LEU A 479 0.33 5.57 16.33
C LEU A 479 0.94 4.17 16.35
N HIS A 480 0.14 3.13 16.08
CA HIS A 480 0.55 1.72 16.02
C HIS A 480 1.38 1.25 17.24
N MET A 481 1.03 1.78 18.42
CA MET A 481 1.67 1.54 19.72
C MET A 481 0.65 0.91 20.68
N PRO A 482 0.30 -0.38 20.51
CA PRO A 482 -0.67 -1.05 21.37
C PRO A 482 -0.20 -1.18 22.82
N LYS A 483 1.13 -1.28 23.04
CA LYS A 483 1.79 -1.32 24.34
C LYS A 483 2.92 -0.29 24.34
N MET A 484 3.28 0.24 25.51
CA MET A 484 4.38 1.23 25.65
C MET A 484 5.75 0.66 25.25
N GLY A 485 5.94 -0.67 25.32
CA GLY A 485 7.07 -1.40 24.76
C GLY A 485 6.87 -1.77 23.28
N THR A 486 6.45 -0.83 22.44
CA THR A 486 6.32 -1.03 20.99
C THR A 486 6.66 0.27 20.29
N PHE A 487 7.51 0.21 19.26
CA PHE A 487 7.95 1.41 18.54
C PHE A 487 6.77 2.12 17.85
N PRO A 488 6.44 3.36 18.23
CA PRO A 488 5.32 4.08 17.64
C PRO A 488 5.66 4.58 16.23
N TRP A 489 4.67 4.53 15.33
CA TRP A 489 4.75 5.14 14.02
C TRP A 489 3.38 5.69 13.58
N CYS A 490 3.37 6.88 13.01
CA CYS A 490 2.12 7.56 12.67
C CYS A 490 1.47 6.99 11.40
N GLY A 491 0.21 6.57 11.49
CA GLY A 491 -0.61 6.17 10.35
C GLY A 491 -1.05 7.34 9.45
N GLY A 492 -2.09 7.12 8.63
CA GLY A 492 -2.70 8.16 7.77
C GLY A 492 -2.22 8.12 6.32
N LYS A 493 -2.20 9.29 5.64
CA LYS A 493 -1.66 9.46 4.27
C LYS A 493 -0.29 10.14 4.27
N GLY A 494 0.43 10.08 3.15
CA GLY A 494 1.74 10.74 3.01
C GLY A 494 1.69 12.27 3.11
N SER A 495 0.54 12.88 2.76
CA SER A 495 0.24 14.30 3.00
C SER A 495 0.25 14.67 4.48
N ASP A 496 -0.25 13.77 5.32
CA ASP A 496 -0.47 14.04 6.74
C ASP A 496 0.88 14.11 7.47
N SER A 497 1.84 13.27 7.06
CA SER A 497 3.24 13.33 7.51
C SER A 497 3.87 14.72 7.32
N ILE A 498 3.54 15.42 6.22
CA ILE A 498 4.08 16.76 5.93
C ILE A 498 3.42 17.83 6.80
N LEU A 499 2.13 17.71 7.12
CA LEU A 499 1.45 18.61 8.06
C LEU A 499 1.98 18.41 9.49
N LEU A 500 2.16 17.16 9.91
CA LEU A 500 2.68 16.83 11.24
C LEU A 500 4.14 17.29 11.41
N LEU A 501 5.01 17.15 10.41
CA LEU A 501 6.36 17.72 10.46
C LEU A 501 6.37 19.25 10.61
N LYS A 502 5.40 19.97 10.00
CA LYS A 502 5.26 21.43 10.16
C LYS A 502 4.77 21.81 11.55
N TRP A 503 3.79 21.08 12.09
CA TRP A 503 3.30 21.29 13.46
C TRP A 503 4.37 20.96 14.50
N LEU A 504 5.07 19.83 14.37
CA LEU A 504 6.18 19.47 15.26
C LEU A 504 7.32 20.49 15.18
N LYS A 505 7.66 21.00 13.98
CA LYS A 505 8.60 22.13 13.84
C LYS A 505 8.15 23.35 14.65
N PHE A 506 6.88 23.74 14.53
CA PHE A 506 6.31 24.87 15.29
C PHE A 506 6.38 24.61 16.80
N LEU A 507 5.94 23.44 17.25
CA LEU A 507 5.87 23.08 18.66
C LEU A 507 7.26 22.99 19.30
N SER A 508 8.24 22.37 18.63
CA SER A 508 9.63 22.35 19.12
C SER A 508 10.28 23.74 19.12
N GLY A 509 9.93 24.59 18.16
CA GLY A 509 10.37 25.99 18.14
C GLY A 509 9.78 26.84 19.27
N LEU A 510 8.59 26.49 19.76
CA LEU A 510 7.94 27.15 20.89
C LEU A 510 8.49 26.66 22.25
N HIS A 511 8.62 25.33 22.44
CA HIS A 511 9.05 24.76 23.72
C HIS A 511 10.58 24.77 23.93
N GLY A 512 11.38 24.89 22.88
CA GLY A 512 12.85 24.97 22.98
C GLY A 512 13.35 26.15 23.81
N PRO A 513 12.96 27.41 23.50
CA PRO A 513 13.30 28.58 24.31
C PRO A 513 12.75 28.52 25.74
N ALA A 514 11.62 27.85 25.95
CA ALA A 514 11.01 27.66 27.27
C ALA A 514 11.74 26.61 28.13
N ASN A 515 12.49 25.69 27.52
CA ASN A 515 13.26 24.65 28.21
C ASN A 515 14.71 24.58 27.67
N PRO A 516 15.56 25.60 27.89
CA PRO A 516 16.89 25.68 27.29
C PRO A 516 17.84 24.53 27.66
N SER A 517 17.60 23.87 28.80
CA SER A 517 18.35 22.71 29.29
C SER A 517 18.04 21.41 28.53
N SER A 518 16.90 21.32 27.83
CA SER A 518 16.49 20.09 27.15
C SER A 518 17.13 20.01 25.74
N PRO A 519 17.99 19.00 25.46
CA PRO A 519 18.57 18.82 24.14
C PRO A 519 17.54 18.31 23.10
N LEU A 520 16.34 17.90 23.55
CA LEU A 520 15.31 17.30 22.70
C LEU A 520 14.70 18.28 21.72
N PHE A 521 14.22 19.44 22.21
CA PHE A 521 13.49 20.39 21.36
C PHE A 521 14.37 20.94 20.21
N PRO A 522 15.64 21.35 20.43
CA PRO A 522 16.52 21.76 19.33
C PRO A 522 16.79 20.63 18.32
N LEU A 523 16.92 19.38 18.80
CA LEU A 523 17.19 18.21 17.97
C LEU A 523 15.98 17.82 17.10
N VAL A 524 14.78 17.78 17.69
CA VAL A 524 13.51 17.56 16.96
C VAL A 524 13.25 18.70 15.98
N LEU A 525 13.49 19.96 16.38
CA LEU A 525 13.35 21.13 15.50
C LEU A 525 14.27 21.01 14.28
N ARG A 526 15.54 20.64 14.48
CA ARG A 526 16.51 20.45 13.40
C ARG A 526 16.12 19.29 12.49
N ALA A 527 15.71 18.15 13.04
CA ALA A 527 15.18 17.02 12.27
C ALA A 527 13.95 17.44 11.43
N CYS A 528 12.95 18.13 12.00
CA CYS A 528 11.81 18.62 11.25
C CYS A 528 12.22 19.61 10.13
N CYS A 529 13.17 20.51 10.39
CA CYS A 529 13.69 21.43 9.38
C CYS A 529 14.42 20.70 8.24
N ASN A 530 15.24 19.70 8.56
CA ASN A 530 15.95 18.86 7.60
C ASN A 530 14.98 18.05 6.74
N GLY A 531 14.03 17.35 7.36
CA GLY A 531 13.01 16.56 6.67
C GLY A 531 12.10 17.41 5.77
N LEU A 532 11.66 18.58 6.23
CA LEU A 532 10.88 19.52 5.41
C LEU A 532 11.71 20.16 4.29
N SER A 533 13.02 20.35 4.48
CA SER A 533 13.90 20.92 3.45
C SER A 533 14.26 19.89 2.37
N PHE A 534 14.38 18.61 2.72
CA PHE A 534 14.52 17.53 1.73
C PHE A 534 13.33 17.49 0.76
N GLN A 535 12.12 17.84 1.21
CA GLN A 535 10.93 17.95 0.35
C GLN A 535 11.02 19.04 -0.74
N ALA A 536 12.09 19.84 -0.78
CA ALA A 536 12.40 20.71 -1.91
C ALA A 536 12.54 19.95 -3.24
N ILE A 537 12.78 18.62 -3.24
CA ILE A 537 12.76 17.78 -4.45
C ILE A 537 11.50 17.99 -5.32
N HIS A 538 10.33 18.31 -4.74
CA HIS A 538 9.09 18.57 -5.49
C HIS A 538 8.96 20.01 -6.02
N ARG A 539 9.94 20.88 -5.77
CA ARG A 539 9.99 22.27 -6.23
C ARG A 539 11.03 22.49 -7.33
N HIS A 540 11.73 21.44 -7.74
CA HIS A 540 12.70 21.45 -8.83
C HIS A 540 12.22 20.57 -9.98
N GLY A 541 12.74 20.82 -11.18
CA GLY A 541 12.51 19.97 -12.34
C GLY A 541 13.30 18.66 -12.27
N ILE A 542 13.49 18.01 -13.42
CA ILE A 542 14.27 16.77 -13.57
C ILE A 542 15.72 16.94 -13.09
N TRP A 543 16.32 18.10 -13.33
CA TRP A 543 17.72 18.40 -13.02
C TRP A 543 17.86 19.34 -11.81
N LEU A 544 18.74 18.95 -10.88
CA LEU A 544 19.17 19.75 -9.74
C LEU A 544 20.51 20.42 -10.05
N LYS A 545 20.57 21.75 -10.03
CA LYS A 545 21.84 22.49 -9.99
C LYS A 545 22.62 22.14 -8.73
N SER A 546 23.96 22.21 -8.78
CA SER A 546 24.88 21.90 -7.67
C SER A 546 24.43 22.47 -6.31
N SER A 547 24.09 23.75 -6.23
CA SER A 547 23.64 24.39 -4.98
C SER A 547 22.33 23.81 -4.41
N CYS A 548 21.43 23.33 -5.26
CA CYS A 548 20.19 22.66 -4.88
C CYS A 548 20.46 21.21 -4.47
N ARG A 549 21.30 20.49 -5.23
CA ARG A 549 21.81 19.14 -4.92
C ARG A 549 22.44 19.13 -3.51
N ASP A 550 23.39 20.02 -3.26
CA ASP A 550 24.16 20.06 -2.01
C ASP A 550 23.30 20.46 -0.79
N ARG A 551 22.22 21.22 -1.02
CA ARG A 551 21.23 21.51 0.01
C ARG A 551 20.35 20.30 0.30
N ILE A 552 19.81 19.64 -0.73
CA ILE A 552 18.97 18.44 -0.59
C ILE A 552 19.75 17.30 0.05
N MET A 553 21.00 17.09 -0.37
CA MET A 553 21.97 16.17 0.22
C MET A 553 22.16 16.41 1.72
N ARG A 554 22.57 17.64 2.12
CA ARG A 554 22.79 17.99 3.53
C ARG A 554 21.53 17.84 4.38
N CYS A 555 20.37 18.24 3.86
CA CYS A 555 19.09 18.09 4.58
C CYS A 555 18.65 16.63 4.69
N GLY A 556 18.89 15.80 3.67
CA GLY A 556 18.66 14.35 3.74
C GLY A 556 19.54 13.68 4.80
N LYS A 557 20.85 13.96 4.75
CA LYS A 557 21.84 13.44 5.72
C LYS A 557 21.54 13.90 7.15
N GLY A 558 21.28 15.20 7.31
CA GLY A 558 20.96 15.80 8.61
C GLY A 558 19.69 15.21 9.23
N PHE A 559 18.68 14.86 8.42
CA PHE A 559 17.47 14.19 8.94
C PHE A 559 17.79 12.83 9.56
N VAL A 560 18.54 11.97 8.84
CA VAL A 560 18.86 10.62 9.35
C VAL A 560 19.83 10.65 10.53
N GLN A 561 20.79 11.59 10.54
CA GLN A 561 21.69 11.79 11.68
C GLN A 561 20.96 12.29 12.92
N ASP A 562 20.00 13.22 12.78
CA ASP A 562 19.21 13.70 13.91
C ASP A 562 18.21 12.65 14.40
N TYR A 563 17.66 11.82 13.51
CA TYR A 563 16.88 10.64 13.88
C TYR A 563 17.72 9.65 14.71
N ALA A 564 18.93 9.30 14.26
CA ALA A 564 19.80 8.38 14.98
C ALA A 564 20.24 8.92 16.36
N ARG A 565 20.45 10.24 16.48
CA ARG A 565 20.69 10.90 17.79
C ARG A 565 19.49 10.79 18.73
N LEU A 566 18.26 10.97 18.22
CA LEU A 566 17.03 10.77 19.01
C LEU A 566 16.83 9.30 19.40
N ALA A 567 17.15 8.36 18.50
CA ALA A 567 17.12 6.93 18.78
C ALA A 567 18.12 6.53 19.87
N LYS A 568 19.37 7.04 19.81
CA LYS A 568 20.35 6.84 20.88
C LYS A 568 19.85 7.42 22.21
N TRP A 569 19.38 8.67 22.22
CA TRP A 569 18.86 9.28 23.44
C TRP A 569 17.71 8.47 24.04
N ALA A 570 16.77 7.99 23.21
CA ALA A 570 15.66 7.17 23.68
C ALA A 570 16.14 5.83 24.24
N TYR A 571 17.09 5.17 23.56
CA TYR A 571 17.72 3.94 24.04
C TYR A 571 18.42 4.12 25.40
N ASP A 572 19.23 5.17 25.55
CA ASP A 572 19.92 5.51 26.80
C ASP A 572 18.93 5.74 27.96
N ASN A 573 17.75 6.29 27.66
CA ASN A 573 16.64 6.50 28.60
C ASN A 573 15.67 5.30 28.73
N ARG A 574 16.00 4.14 28.14
CA ARG A 574 15.16 2.92 28.13
C ARG A 574 13.76 3.11 27.51
N LEU A 575 13.60 4.08 26.63
CA LEU A 575 12.37 4.38 25.89
C LEU A 575 12.39 3.70 24.51
N GLN A 576 11.36 2.92 24.21
CA GLN A 576 11.25 2.19 22.93
C GLN A 576 10.69 3.10 21.81
N LEU A 577 11.45 4.14 21.48
CA LEU A 577 11.13 5.14 20.47
C LEU A 577 12.15 5.10 19.31
N PHE A 578 11.79 5.66 18.16
CA PHE A 578 12.66 5.83 16.98
C PHE A 578 13.26 4.52 16.43
N ALA A 579 12.41 3.55 16.05
CA ALA A 579 12.86 2.30 15.43
C ALA A 579 13.84 2.50 14.27
N MET A 580 15.01 1.87 14.35
CA MET A 580 15.99 1.81 13.27
C MET A 580 15.52 0.76 12.24
N VAL A 581 14.98 1.24 11.12
CA VAL A 581 14.42 0.40 10.04
C VAL A 581 15.14 0.67 8.73
N PRO A 582 15.22 -0.27 7.76
CA PRO A 582 15.95 -0.07 6.49
C PRO A 582 15.59 1.18 5.69
N LYS A 583 14.41 1.78 5.93
CA LYS A 583 14.04 3.06 5.33
C LYS A 583 14.92 4.24 5.79
N ILE A 584 15.58 4.16 6.97
CA ILE A 584 16.59 5.16 7.37
C ILE A 584 17.83 5.08 6.47
N HIS A 585 18.28 3.86 6.19
CA HIS A 585 19.40 3.57 5.32
C HIS A 585 19.09 3.92 3.85
N ALA A 586 17.92 3.53 3.35
CA ALA A 586 17.44 3.90 2.02
C ALA A 586 17.25 5.43 1.86
N MET A 587 16.95 6.14 2.95
CA MET A 587 16.94 7.60 2.97
C MET A 587 18.36 8.18 2.89
N ASP A 588 19.32 7.60 3.60
CA ASP A 588 20.72 8.04 3.59
C ASP A 588 21.40 7.81 2.22
N HIS A 589 21.02 6.74 1.51
CA HIS A 589 21.41 6.52 0.11
C HIS A 589 21.06 7.69 -0.82
N PHE A 590 20.02 8.51 -0.54
CA PHE A 590 19.79 9.74 -1.33
C PHE A 590 20.91 10.77 -1.09
N ALA A 591 21.36 10.95 0.15
CA ALA A 591 22.47 11.85 0.45
C ALA A 591 23.77 11.35 -0.15
N VAL A 592 24.11 10.06 0.03
CA VAL A 592 25.34 9.46 -0.53
C VAL A 592 25.34 9.54 -2.07
N HIS A 593 24.21 9.24 -2.73
CA HIS A 593 24.13 9.33 -4.19
C HIS A 593 24.32 10.77 -4.70
N LEU A 594 23.71 11.77 -4.05
CA LEU A 594 23.90 13.17 -4.43
C LEU A 594 25.33 13.67 -4.12
N ALA A 595 26.00 13.13 -3.10
CA ALA A 595 27.39 13.42 -2.76
C ALA A 595 28.38 12.86 -3.78
N LEU A 596 28.12 11.67 -4.33
CA LEU A 596 28.95 11.07 -5.40
C LEU A 596 28.90 11.87 -6.71
N LEU A 597 27.84 12.66 -6.92
CA LEU A 597 27.68 13.56 -8.07
C LEU A 597 28.17 14.99 -7.78
N CYS A 598 29.07 15.19 -6.80
CA CYS A 598 29.45 16.53 -6.34
C CYS A 598 30.16 17.39 -7.40
N PHE A 599 30.92 16.76 -8.31
CA PHE A 599 31.63 17.41 -9.40
C PHE A 599 30.76 17.77 -10.61
N GLU A 600 29.55 17.20 -10.70
CA GLU A 600 28.62 17.47 -11.79
C GLU A 600 27.96 18.87 -11.65
N GLU A 601 27.66 19.54 -12.77
CA GLU A 601 26.83 20.76 -12.75
C GLU A 601 25.37 20.42 -12.40
N TYR A 602 24.88 19.28 -12.90
CA TYR A 602 23.52 18.79 -12.73
C TYR A 602 23.47 17.38 -12.16
N ALA A 603 22.58 17.15 -11.19
CA ALA A 603 22.22 15.82 -10.70
C ALA A 603 20.75 15.51 -11.00
N CYS A 604 20.42 14.23 -11.24
CA CYS A 604 19.03 13.79 -11.35
C CYS A 604 18.29 14.06 -10.03
N ASN A 605 17.11 14.68 -10.11
CA ASN A 605 16.26 14.93 -8.97
C ASN A 605 15.63 13.62 -8.44
N PRO A 606 15.78 13.26 -7.14
CA PRO A 606 15.13 12.08 -6.57
C PRO A 606 13.62 12.01 -6.80
N ALA A 607 12.93 13.15 -6.97
CA ALA A 607 11.50 13.18 -7.28
C ALA A 607 11.13 12.54 -8.64
N MET A 608 12.08 12.28 -9.54
CA MET A 608 11.85 11.53 -10.78
C MET A 608 11.27 10.12 -10.54
N PHE A 609 11.56 9.54 -9.38
CA PHE A 609 11.15 8.19 -9.01
C PHE A 609 10.09 8.18 -7.89
N ASP A 610 9.48 9.34 -7.60
CA ASP A 610 8.44 9.48 -6.57
C ASP A 610 7.12 8.83 -7.01
N CYS A 611 6.66 7.85 -6.22
CA CYS A 611 5.47 7.08 -6.52
C CYS A 611 4.15 7.69 -6.03
N SER A 612 4.12 8.92 -5.49
CA SER A 612 2.88 9.50 -4.94
C SER A 612 1.78 9.69 -6.01
N MET A 613 2.15 10.22 -7.17
CA MET A 613 1.24 10.33 -8.32
C MET A 613 0.76 8.97 -8.82
N SER A 614 1.68 7.99 -8.88
CA SER A 614 1.37 6.62 -9.25
C SER A 614 0.35 6.03 -8.28
N GLU A 615 0.56 6.13 -6.97
CA GLU A 615 -0.34 5.53 -5.98
C GLU A 615 -1.74 6.15 -5.99
N ASP A 616 -1.87 7.48 -6.15
CA ASP A 616 -3.18 8.11 -6.29
C ASP A 616 -3.90 7.63 -7.57
N PHE A 617 -3.19 7.56 -8.71
CA PHE A 617 -3.73 7.02 -9.97
C PHE A 617 -4.21 5.57 -9.81
N ILE A 618 -3.41 4.73 -9.15
CA ILE A 618 -3.71 3.34 -8.83
C ILE A 618 -4.93 3.24 -7.91
N GLY A 619 -5.01 4.08 -6.88
CA GLY A 619 -6.16 4.17 -6.00
C GLY A 619 -7.43 4.57 -6.74
N HIS A 620 -7.34 5.46 -7.73
CA HIS A 620 -8.47 5.83 -8.58
C HIS A 620 -8.92 4.67 -9.48
N LEU A 621 -8.00 3.98 -10.16
CA LEU A 621 -8.31 2.81 -10.98
C LEU A 621 -8.91 1.67 -10.15
N SER A 622 -8.35 1.39 -8.97
CA SER A 622 -8.85 0.38 -8.02
C SER A 622 -10.26 0.71 -7.49
N ARG A 623 -10.58 1.99 -7.28
CA ARG A 623 -11.94 2.44 -6.96
C ARG A 623 -12.89 2.28 -8.15
N GLN A 624 -12.41 2.47 -9.37
CA GLN A 624 -13.19 2.35 -10.61
C GLN A 624 -13.48 0.89 -10.96
N SER A 625 -12.52 -0.02 -10.81
CA SER A 625 -12.71 -1.45 -11.07
C SER A 625 -13.70 -2.13 -10.11
N ARG A 626 -13.88 -1.57 -8.91
CA ARG A 626 -14.93 -1.99 -7.95
C ARG A 626 -16.35 -1.49 -8.29
N ARG A 627 -16.52 -0.64 -9.31
CA ARG A 627 -17.81 0.01 -9.67
C ARG A 627 -18.37 -0.41 -11.04
N ILE A 628 -17.72 -1.36 -11.69
CA ILE A 628 -18.08 -1.90 -13.01
C ILE A 628 -18.51 -3.37 -12.86
N SER A 629 -19.04 -3.97 -13.92
CA SER A 629 -19.34 -5.41 -13.90
C SER A 629 -18.09 -6.24 -13.61
N HIS A 630 -18.26 -7.30 -12.82
CA HIS A 630 -17.23 -8.28 -12.51
C HIS A 630 -16.89 -9.15 -13.74
N THR A 631 -17.86 -9.34 -14.65
CA THR A 631 -17.64 -9.89 -15.99
C THR A 631 -16.68 -8.97 -16.73
N ASN A 632 -15.58 -9.53 -17.23
CA ASN A 632 -14.51 -8.81 -17.95
C ASN A 632 -14.02 -7.54 -17.21
N VAL A 633 -13.90 -7.59 -15.88
CA VAL A 633 -13.51 -6.45 -15.02
C VAL A 633 -12.26 -5.70 -15.51
N VAL A 634 -11.30 -6.41 -16.11
CA VAL A 634 -10.08 -5.84 -16.70
C VAL A 634 -10.42 -4.94 -17.90
N GLU A 635 -11.08 -5.50 -18.91
CA GLU A 635 -11.50 -4.79 -20.12
C GLU A 635 -12.42 -3.62 -19.79
N ASN A 636 -13.40 -3.84 -18.92
CA ASN A 636 -14.37 -2.84 -18.49
C ASN A 636 -13.71 -1.69 -17.71
N THR A 637 -12.67 -1.95 -16.90
CA THR A 637 -11.88 -0.89 -16.24
C THR A 637 -11.16 -0.05 -17.28
N ILE A 638 -10.52 -0.70 -18.26
CA ILE A 638 -9.75 -0.05 -19.31
C ILE A 638 -10.65 0.79 -20.21
N LEU A 639 -11.82 0.28 -20.62
CA LEU A 639 -12.80 1.02 -21.41
C LEU A 639 -13.30 2.25 -20.66
N ALA A 640 -13.72 2.08 -19.40
CA ALA A 640 -14.19 3.19 -18.58
C ALA A 640 -13.09 4.23 -18.29
N TYR A 641 -11.82 3.80 -18.19
CA TYR A 641 -10.67 4.70 -18.11
C TYR A 641 -10.43 5.45 -19.43
N LYS A 642 -10.42 4.76 -20.58
CA LYS A 642 -10.28 5.36 -21.92
C LYS A 642 -11.35 6.42 -22.19
N VAL A 643 -12.61 6.15 -21.83
CA VAL A 643 -13.72 7.12 -21.93
C VAL A 643 -13.43 8.37 -21.09
N LYS A 644 -13.04 8.19 -19.81
CA LYS A 644 -12.68 9.30 -18.91
C LYS A 644 -11.49 10.12 -19.44
N ALA A 645 -10.43 9.46 -19.91
CA ALA A 645 -9.26 10.10 -20.50
C ALA A 645 -9.64 10.92 -21.75
N ARG A 646 -10.48 10.38 -22.63
CA ARG A 646 -10.99 11.10 -23.82
C ARG A 646 -11.73 12.38 -23.44
N PHE A 647 -12.53 12.38 -22.38
CA PHE A 647 -13.22 13.59 -21.90
C PHE A 647 -12.24 14.62 -21.30
N VAL A 648 -11.23 14.19 -20.55
CA VAL A 648 -10.18 15.09 -20.04
C VAL A 648 -9.40 15.72 -21.19
N LEU A 649 -8.97 14.94 -22.18
CA LEU A 649 -8.27 15.43 -23.38
C LEU A 649 -9.13 16.41 -24.20
N LYS A 650 -10.42 16.12 -24.40
CA LYS A 650 -11.36 17.06 -25.05
C LYS A 650 -11.46 18.40 -24.29
N ARG A 651 -11.57 18.36 -22.95
CA ARG A 651 -11.60 19.58 -22.11
C ARG A 651 -10.28 20.34 -22.17
N PHE A 652 -9.15 19.66 -22.20
CA PHE A 652 -7.83 20.27 -22.34
C PHE A 652 -7.67 20.97 -23.70
N LYS A 653 -7.99 20.30 -24.82
CA LYS A 653 -7.98 20.92 -26.16
C LYS A 653 -8.92 22.14 -26.22
N LYS A 654 -10.13 22.07 -25.65
CA LYS A 654 -11.06 23.22 -25.57
C LYS A 654 -10.52 24.40 -24.72
N ARG A 655 -9.62 24.14 -23.77
CA ARG A 655 -8.96 25.19 -22.97
C ARG A 655 -7.70 25.77 -23.62
N LYS A 656 -7.01 25.02 -24.50
CA LYS A 656 -5.84 25.50 -25.25
C LYS A 656 -6.25 26.31 -26.49
N ASN A 657 -7.43 26.05 -27.03
CA ASN A 657 -8.03 26.79 -28.15
C ASN A 657 -8.89 27.99 -27.68
N LYS A 658 -8.71 28.41 -26.42
CA LYS A 658 -9.26 29.61 -25.80
C LYS A 658 -8.10 30.41 -25.22
#